data_AF-A0A3L7Z571-F1
#
_entry.id   AF-A0A3L7Z571-F1
#
_cell.length_a   1.000
_cell.length_b   1.000
_cell.length_c   1.000
_cell.angle_alpha   90.00
_cell.angle_beta   90.00
_cell.angle_gamma   90.00
#
_symmetry.space_group_name_H-M   'P 1'
#
loop_
_entity.id
_entity.type
_entity.pdbx_description
1 polymer ?
#
loop_
_entity_poly.entity_id
_entity_poly.type
_entity_poly.pdbx_seq_one_letter_code
_entity_poly.pdbx_strand_id
1 'polypeptide(L)'
;MAEEGEKPAAPEEETSVNELKLNADKTNDVKVSVNNKGEFVLTTTGKDPYICTMPLDKKNPENSVVLTFEYKASKTINGFQVFFANPLSGDRMEEYGAIEASPSKWDTYSCNLYDAIEKYSWGRIQDYLRLDFGSTVGVQLYMRNVRLRGMNSEEKEAWEAEQEKKNGIEKLAKELPEYLKRSFSSEITRVEVTSNKVNIEGRYSGSGTCSLAEVTPYEHALLLTNFKKCKTDIKAGTFTVSLDRVVEYDGYKYDRLLSKFVLVRTVNGKDELVSCGRYVDADLIDRSKASSLPDCSGDLTKGGEADRSSQAGWNDVDALGLKAVLVGIPVTAVMWETQANAAKVGDQVITHQYLGKNYYFSKSYFEEMDRGLLEFQKRNIAVFTVICIRPEVSRDANAYRNYDHGLGMLFQHPDFSEPAGTNGVYSMVNLDEAKSVNYWAAALDFMASRYSDGTHGRIHRYVLHNEIDDPSNWNNIGYKPLEYYVDYFTKSIRIGHNIIRQYNPHVQMLVPVTQSWNREVIKPGIRAEYAVKKIFGLLNQLSAKEGDFYWGMGYHSYPQKFNSRTWEDPDATFSMNTRMVTFKNLEVLDKWAKTPANMYKGTKQRNIWLTENGSSTSTYTEQSLKEQAACAAYALKKVEQLSGIQTVIWHALTDNNVEGNLNLGLHYRKDHPGDPWGKKPSWYVYQAYGTANESKVLDQYLPVIGVSKWEDIIHSVSD
;
A
#
# COMPACT_ATOMS: atom_id res chain seq x y z
N MET A 1 17.50 46.80 26.85
CA MET A 1 18.27 47.03 25.61
C MET A 1 17.77 46.03 24.59
N ALA A 2 17.36 46.52 23.44
CA ALA A 2 16.70 45.74 22.39
C ALA A 2 17.67 44.79 21.67
N GLU A 3 17.07 43.76 21.08
CA GLU A 3 17.61 42.67 20.27
C GLU A 3 18.65 43.10 19.23
N GLU A 4 19.76 42.37 19.14
CA GLU A 4 20.53 42.25 17.89
C GLU A 4 20.02 41.02 17.14
N GLY A 5 19.24 41.28 16.10
CA GLY A 5 18.76 40.25 15.18
C GLY A 5 19.93 39.66 14.37
N GLU A 6 19.90 38.34 14.23
CA GLU A 6 20.78 37.59 13.33
C GLU A 6 20.70 38.16 11.92
N LYS A 7 21.87 38.48 11.36
CA LYS A 7 22.05 38.80 9.95
C LYS A 7 21.67 37.56 9.12
N PRO A 8 20.86 37.67 8.06
CA PRO A 8 20.68 36.57 7.12
C PRO A 8 22.05 36.19 6.53
N ALA A 9 22.33 34.89 6.48
CA ALA A 9 23.52 34.34 5.83
C ALA A 9 23.60 34.86 4.39
N ALA A 10 24.80 35.21 3.93
CA ALA A 10 25.03 35.61 2.55
C ALA A 10 24.61 34.44 1.62
N PRO A 11 23.92 34.70 0.50
CA PRO A 11 23.61 33.65 -0.46
C PRO A 11 24.92 33.02 -0.97
N GLU A 12 24.96 31.69 -1.05
CA GLU A 12 26.06 30.97 -1.70
C GLU A 12 26.25 31.52 -3.14
N GLU A 13 27.50 31.76 -3.55
CA GLU A 13 27.79 32.24 -4.91
C GLU A 13 27.35 31.20 -5.95
N GLU A 14 26.47 31.60 -6.88
CA GLU A 14 25.99 30.74 -7.97
C GLU A 14 27.15 30.34 -8.90
N THR A 15 27.44 29.05 -8.99
CA THR A 15 28.67 28.55 -9.64
C THR A 15 28.62 28.51 -11.17
N SER A 16 27.43 28.58 -11.79
CA SER A 16 27.25 28.60 -13.26
C SER A 16 25.89 29.18 -13.65
N VAL A 17 25.84 30.19 -14.52
CA VAL A 17 24.61 30.91 -14.89
C VAL A 17 24.45 31.03 -16.42
N ASN A 18 23.23 30.78 -16.90
CA ASN A 18 22.78 31.02 -18.27
C ASN A 18 21.51 31.88 -18.27
N GLU A 19 21.65 33.17 -18.59
CA GLU A 19 20.55 34.13 -18.63
C GLU A 19 19.59 33.82 -19.80
N LEU A 20 18.30 33.67 -19.51
CA LEU A 20 17.27 33.38 -20.49
C LEU A 20 16.50 34.66 -20.83
N LYS A 21 16.48 35.04 -22.10
CA LYS A 21 15.68 36.18 -22.57
C LYS A 21 14.26 35.72 -22.88
N LEU A 22 13.24 36.39 -22.36
CA LEU A 22 11.84 36.12 -22.72
C LEU A 22 11.50 36.72 -24.10
N ASN A 23 10.65 36.04 -24.84
CA ASN A 23 10.19 36.42 -26.17
C ASN A 23 8.74 36.93 -26.10
N ALA A 24 8.58 38.26 -26.04
CA ALA A 24 7.27 38.90 -25.95
C ALA A 24 6.36 38.64 -27.18
N ASP A 25 6.92 38.26 -28.32
CA ASP A 25 6.20 37.97 -29.55
C ASP A 25 5.70 36.51 -29.64
N LYS A 26 6.13 35.64 -28.72
CA LYS A 26 5.77 34.22 -28.66
C LYS A 26 5.02 33.92 -27.38
N THR A 27 3.75 34.30 -27.38
CA THR A 27 2.84 34.24 -26.24
C THR A 27 1.48 33.67 -26.64
N ASN A 28 0.72 33.19 -25.65
CA ASN A 28 -0.70 32.82 -25.79
C ASN A 28 -1.41 33.13 -24.48
N ASP A 29 -2.68 33.55 -24.55
CA ASP A 29 -3.51 33.83 -23.38
C ASP A 29 -2.86 34.71 -22.29
N VAL A 30 -1.89 35.55 -22.67
CA VAL A 30 -1.21 36.47 -21.78
C VAL A 30 -0.97 37.80 -22.50
N LYS A 31 -1.26 38.90 -21.81
CA LYS A 31 -0.83 40.24 -22.24
C LYS A 31 0.54 40.52 -21.65
N VAL A 32 1.49 40.88 -22.50
CA VAL A 32 2.88 41.13 -22.09
C VAL A 32 3.24 42.59 -22.35
N SER A 33 3.84 43.23 -21.35
CA SER A 33 4.54 44.50 -21.52
C SER A 33 5.88 44.45 -20.78
N VAL A 34 6.82 45.30 -21.19
CA VAL A 34 8.10 45.47 -20.49
C VAL A 34 8.11 46.88 -19.93
N ASN A 35 8.33 47.01 -18.63
CA ASN A 35 8.35 48.33 -18.00
C ASN A 35 9.71 49.03 -18.19
N ASN A 36 9.81 50.29 -17.76
CA ASN A 36 11.02 51.12 -17.92
C ASN A 36 12.26 50.57 -17.19
N LYS A 37 12.11 49.54 -16.35
CA LYS A 37 13.19 48.86 -15.63
C LYS A 37 13.58 47.53 -16.29
N GLY A 38 12.99 47.19 -17.44
CA GLY A 38 13.23 45.92 -18.13
C GLY A 38 12.49 44.73 -17.52
N GLU A 39 11.55 44.97 -16.60
CA GLU A 39 10.77 43.90 -15.96
C GLU A 39 9.56 43.54 -16.84
N PHE A 40 9.33 42.24 -17.02
CA PHE A 40 8.17 41.74 -17.75
C PHE A 40 6.93 41.83 -16.86
N VAL A 41 5.84 42.35 -17.42
CA VAL A 41 4.53 42.41 -16.79
C VAL A 41 3.57 41.56 -17.63
N LEU A 42 3.18 40.44 -17.05
CA LEU A 42 2.31 39.43 -17.66
C LEU A 42 0.92 39.56 -17.00
N THR A 43 -0.13 39.59 -17.81
CA THR A 43 -1.51 39.47 -17.32
C THR A 43 -2.18 38.30 -18.00
N THR A 44 -2.51 37.25 -17.25
CA THR A 44 -3.16 36.06 -17.81
C THR A 44 -4.60 36.40 -18.23
N THR A 45 -4.98 35.99 -19.44
CA THR A 45 -6.28 36.32 -20.07
C THR A 45 -7.13 35.12 -20.46
N GLY A 46 -6.57 33.91 -20.43
CA GLY A 46 -7.29 32.69 -20.83
C GLY A 46 -6.84 31.45 -20.06
N LYS A 47 -7.01 30.29 -20.69
CA LYS A 47 -6.82 28.97 -20.04
C LYS A 47 -5.45 28.35 -20.30
N ASP A 48 -4.68 28.90 -21.23
CA ASP A 48 -3.33 28.42 -21.59
C ASP A 48 -2.30 29.60 -21.66
N PRO A 49 -2.20 30.46 -20.62
CA PRO A 49 -1.27 31.58 -20.54
C PRO A 49 0.19 31.14 -20.56
N TYR A 50 0.90 31.39 -21.65
CA TYR A 50 2.33 31.09 -21.74
C TYR A 50 3.17 32.17 -22.41
N ILE A 51 4.47 32.14 -22.11
CA ILE A 51 5.51 32.89 -22.83
C ILE A 51 6.70 31.98 -23.15
N CYS A 52 7.28 32.13 -24.33
CA CYS A 52 8.52 31.43 -24.68
C CYS A 52 9.76 32.23 -24.31
N THR A 53 10.88 31.54 -24.07
CA THR A 53 12.20 32.16 -24.13
C THR A 53 12.62 32.35 -25.59
N MET A 54 13.60 33.22 -25.82
CA MET A 54 14.35 33.23 -27.07
C MET A 54 15.10 31.90 -27.22
N PRO A 55 15.33 31.43 -28.47
CA PRO A 55 16.20 30.30 -28.72
C PRO A 55 17.61 30.54 -28.16
N LEU A 56 18.20 29.48 -27.60
CA LEU A 56 19.57 29.50 -27.09
C LEU A 56 20.55 29.85 -28.22
N ASP A 57 21.39 30.85 -27.99
CA ASP A 57 22.47 31.29 -28.89
C ASP A 57 23.75 30.46 -28.72
N LYS A 58 23.90 29.82 -27.56
CA LYS A 58 24.98 28.88 -27.20
C LYS A 58 24.42 27.66 -26.49
N LYS A 59 25.19 26.57 -26.46
CA LYS A 59 24.82 25.36 -25.69
C LYS A 59 24.61 25.73 -24.21
N ASN A 60 23.55 25.21 -23.59
CA ASN A 60 23.33 25.33 -22.15
C ASN A 60 24.49 24.66 -21.38
N PRO A 61 25.10 25.31 -20.38
CA PRO A 61 26.09 24.68 -19.53
C PRO A 61 25.51 23.46 -18.81
N GLU A 62 26.30 22.39 -18.65
CA GLU A 62 25.83 21.12 -18.09
C GLU A 62 25.32 21.25 -16.66
N ASN A 63 25.88 22.18 -15.87
CA ASN A 63 25.46 22.42 -14.50
C ASN A 63 24.34 23.47 -14.38
N SER A 64 23.95 24.15 -15.46
CA SER A 64 22.87 25.14 -15.44
C SER A 64 21.51 24.45 -15.61
N VAL A 65 20.98 23.91 -14.51
CA VAL A 65 19.82 23.03 -14.50
C VAL A 65 18.66 23.53 -13.66
N VAL A 66 18.86 24.54 -12.81
CA VAL A 66 17.78 25.12 -12.00
C VAL A 66 17.23 26.35 -12.68
N LEU A 67 15.96 26.33 -13.09
CA LEU A 67 15.26 27.50 -13.59
C LEU A 67 14.90 28.39 -12.41
N THR A 68 15.42 29.61 -12.42
CA THR A 68 15.19 30.61 -11.39
C THR A 68 14.72 31.92 -12.01
N PHE A 69 13.77 32.57 -11.35
CA PHE A 69 13.39 33.94 -11.64
C PHE A 69 12.81 34.62 -10.40
N GLU A 70 12.94 35.95 -10.37
CA GLU A 70 12.27 36.77 -9.37
C GLU A 70 10.88 37.16 -9.88
N TYR A 71 9.89 37.15 -8.99
CA TYR A 71 8.53 37.47 -9.35
C TYR A 71 7.75 38.27 -8.31
N LYS A 72 6.65 38.90 -8.77
CA LYS A 72 5.52 39.33 -7.93
C LYS A 72 4.24 38.83 -8.58
N ALA A 73 3.38 38.15 -7.84
CA ALA A 73 2.14 37.59 -8.35
C ALA A 73 0.94 38.07 -7.54
N SER A 74 -0.10 38.57 -8.22
CA SER A 74 -1.31 39.04 -7.53
C SER A 74 -2.13 37.91 -6.89
N LYS A 75 -1.93 36.67 -7.35
CA LYS A 75 -2.57 35.43 -6.87
C LYS A 75 -1.61 34.25 -7.08
N THR A 76 -1.80 33.15 -6.36
CA THR A 76 -1.09 31.90 -6.58
C THR A 76 -1.41 31.37 -7.98
N ILE A 77 -0.38 30.95 -8.71
CA ILE A 77 -0.46 30.29 -10.01
C ILE A 77 -0.28 28.81 -9.77
N ASN A 78 -1.33 28.01 -9.96
CA ASN A 78 -1.26 26.55 -9.83
C ASN A 78 -0.96 25.91 -11.18
N GLY A 79 -0.20 24.82 -11.17
CA GLY A 79 0.09 24.02 -12.37
C GLY A 79 1.07 24.73 -13.32
N PHE A 80 2.13 25.32 -12.80
CA PHE A 80 3.21 25.87 -13.62
C PHE A 80 3.90 24.74 -14.39
N GLN A 81 4.01 24.89 -15.71
CA GLN A 81 4.60 23.87 -16.58
C GLN A 81 5.74 24.46 -17.41
N VAL A 82 6.73 23.62 -17.71
CA VAL A 82 7.85 23.97 -18.59
C VAL A 82 7.90 22.99 -19.75
N PHE A 83 7.82 23.53 -20.97
CA PHE A 83 7.98 22.78 -22.21
C PHE A 83 9.40 22.93 -22.74
N PHE A 84 10.08 21.80 -22.97
CA PHE A 84 11.44 21.70 -23.48
C PHE A 84 11.42 21.67 -25.01
N ALA A 85 11.21 22.84 -25.59
CA ALA A 85 10.87 23.00 -27.00
C ALA A 85 12.06 22.81 -27.94
N ASN A 86 11.71 22.64 -29.22
CA ASN A 86 12.53 22.17 -30.35
C ASN A 86 12.63 20.62 -30.47
N PRO A 87 11.53 19.94 -30.84
CA PRO A 87 10.23 20.48 -31.23
C PRO A 87 9.36 20.84 -30.01
N LEU A 88 8.46 21.81 -30.18
CA LEU A 88 7.43 22.09 -29.16
C LEU A 88 6.37 20.99 -29.22
N SER A 89 6.25 20.18 -28.17
CA SER A 89 5.27 19.09 -28.06
C SER A 89 4.78 18.96 -26.62
N GLY A 90 3.52 18.54 -26.44
CA GLY A 90 2.99 18.12 -25.14
C GLY A 90 3.74 16.94 -24.53
N ASP A 91 4.43 16.13 -25.35
CA ASP A 91 5.26 15.02 -24.85
C ASP A 91 6.58 15.50 -24.21
N ARG A 92 6.93 16.78 -24.38
CA ARG A 92 8.17 17.41 -23.90
C ARG A 92 7.87 18.47 -22.83
N MET A 93 7.04 18.12 -21.85
CA MET A 93 6.59 19.00 -20.77
C MET A 93 6.70 18.32 -19.42
N GLU A 94 7.10 19.09 -18.39
CA GLU A 94 7.00 18.71 -16.98
C GLU A 94 6.25 19.79 -16.18
N GLU A 95 5.54 19.37 -15.14
CA GLU A 95 4.86 20.26 -14.18
C GLU A 95 5.72 20.47 -12.92
N TYR A 96 5.83 21.71 -12.46
CA TYR A 96 6.69 22.11 -11.33
C TYR A 96 5.90 22.78 -10.19
N GLY A 97 4.63 22.43 -10.06
CA GLY A 97 3.79 22.86 -8.93
C GLY A 97 3.30 24.31 -9.03
N ALA A 98 3.16 24.97 -7.88
CA ALA A 98 2.59 26.31 -7.79
C ALA A 98 3.65 27.41 -7.64
N ILE A 99 3.36 28.59 -8.18
CA ILE A 99 4.06 29.84 -7.87
C ILE A 99 3.16 30.60 -6.90
N GLU A 100 3.60 30.78 -5.66
CA GLU A 100 2.78 31.37 -4.60
C GLU A 100 2.43 32.83 -4.82
N ALA A 101 1.33 33.29 -4.21
CA ALA A 101 0.97 34.71 -4.27
C ALA A 101 2.03 35.56 -3.55
N SER A 102 2.58 36.56 -4.25
CA SER A 102 3.45 37.57 -3.65
C SER A 102 3.12 38.95 -4.23
N PRO A 103 2.01 39.57 -3.78
CA PRO A 103 1.47 40.76 -4.44
C PRO A 103 2.30 42.03 -4.20
N SER A 104 3.05 42.09 -3.08
CA SER A 104 3.70 43.33 -2.61
C SER A 104 5.21 43.25 -2.49
N LYS A 105 5.82 42.06 -2.51
CA LYS A 105 7.28 41.86 -2.39
C LYS A 105 7.79 41.00 -3.54
N TRP A 106 9.01 41.28 -4.01
CA TRP A 106 9.69 40.35 -4.91
C TRP A 106 9.99 39.06 -4.15
N ASP A 107 9.66 37.93 -4.75
CA ASP A 107 9.98 36.60 -4.26
C ASP A 107 10.75 35.83 -5.34
N THR A 108 11.36 34.71 -4.99
CA THR A 108 12.14 33.88 -5.92
C THR A 108 11.46 32.55 -6.13
N TYR A 109 11.26 32.17 -7.39
CA TYR A 109 10.85 30.83 -7.75
C TYR A 109 12.04 30.07 -8.31
N SER A 110 12.24 28.81 -7.88
CA SER A 110 13.27 27.91 -8.41
C SER A 110 12.71 26.51 -8.62
N CYS A 111 13.01 25.89 -9.76
CA CYS A 111 12.72 24.47 -9.99
C CYS A 111 13.88 23.77 -10.70
N ASN A 112 14.20 22.56 -10.25
CA ASN A 112 15.29 21.76 -10.79
C ASN A 112 14.83 21.02 -12.06
N LEU A 113 15.42 21.38 -13.20
CA LEU A 113 15.09 20.82 -14.52
C LEU A 113 16.03 19.67 -14.93
N TYR A 114 16.94 19.21 -14.06
CA TYR A 114 18.01 18.25 -14.43
C TYR A 114 17.47 17.04 -15.19
N ASP A 115 16.52 16.31 -14.60
CA ASP A 115 15.96 15.08 -15.17
C ASP A 115 15.26 15.36 -16.51
N ALA A 116 14.57 16.50 -16.63
CA ALA A 116 13.85 16.88 -17.84
C ALA A 116 14.81 17.29 -18.97
N ILE A 117 15.89 18.01 -18.64
CA ILE A 117 16.94 18.37 -19.59
C ILE A 117 17.58 17.10 -20.17
N GLU A 118 17.88 16.12 -19.33
CA GLU A 118 18.42 14.82 -19.76
C GLU A 118 17.40 14.04 -20.60
N LYS A 119 16.19 13.83 -20.05
CA LYS A 119 15.07 13.10 -20.68
C LYS A 119 14.75 13.62 -22.09
N TYR A 120 14.76 14.94 -22.27
CA TYR A 120 14.42 15.57 -23.55
C TYR A 120 15.63 15.93 -24.40
N SER A 121 16.84 15.64 -23.94
CA SER A 121 18.09 16.02 -24.60
C SER A 121 18.13 17.51 -24.98
N TRP A 122 17.63 18.35 -24.09
CA TRP A 122 17.48 19.80 -24.29
C TRP A 122 18.78 20.54 -23.93
N GLY A 123 18.98 21.72 -24.51
CA GLY A 123 20.10 22.62 -24.20
C GLY A 123 21.06 22.82 -25.36
N ARG A 124 20.65 22.44 -26.58
CA ARG A 124 21.38 22.71 -27.81
C ARG A 124 21.09 24.13 -28.29
N ILE A 125 21.94 24.65 -29.19
CA ILE A 125 21.66 25.90 -29.90
C ILE A 125 20.31 25.75 -30.61
N GLN A 126 19.49 26.80 -30.57
CA GLN A 126 18.09 26.88 -31.03
C GLN A 126 17.02 26.24 -30.13
N ASP A 127 17.39 25.49 -29.09
CA ASP A 127 16.40 25.04 -28.11
C ASP A 127 15.86 26.24 -27.32
N TYR A 128 14.62 26.16 -26.83
CA TYR A 128 14.00 27.19 -25.99
C TYR A 128 13.04 26.57 -25.00
N LEU A 129 12.60 27.34 -24.01
CA LEU A 129 11.56 26.93 -23.07
C LEU A 129 10.25 27.65 -23.40
N ARG A 130 9.12 26.95 -23.27
CA ARG A 130 7.82 27.60 -23.09
C ARG A 130 7.44 27.48 -21.61
N LEU A 131 7.22 28.62 -20.97
CA LEU A 131 6.81 28.73 -19.58
C LEU A 131 5.30 28.97 -19.55
N ASP A 132 4.57 28.02 -18.98
CA ASP A 132 3.11 28.04 -18.91
C ASP A 132 2.64 28.29 -17.48
N PHE A 133 1.72 29.25 -17.31
CA PHE A 133 1.27 29.76 -16.03
C PHE A 133 -0.12 29.21 -15.65
N GLY A 134 -0.38 27.94 -15.95
CA GLY A 134 -1.57 27.23 -15.51
C GLY A 134 -2.84 27.75 -16.18
N SER A 135 -3.98 27.76 -15.51
CA SER A 135 -5.26 28.16 -16.11
C SER A 135 -5.98 29.30 -15.40
N THR A 136 -5.32 29.99 -14.46
CA THR A 136 -5.94 31.05 -13.66
C THR A 136 -5.96 32.37 -14.43
N VAL A 137 -7.16 32.88 -14.73
CA VAL A 137 -7.35 34.17 -15.44
C VAL A 137 -7.20 35.36 -14.50
N GLY A 138 -6.60 36.45 -15.01
CA GLY A 138 -6.49 37.73 -14.30
C GLY A 138 -5.38 37.77 -13.25
N VAL A 139 -4.39 36.88 -13.34
CA VAL A 139 -3.17 36.97 -12.55
C VAL A 139 -2.26 38.01 -13.18
N GLN A 140 -1.82 38.97 -12.37
CA GLN A 140 -0.80 39.94 -12.76
C GLN A 140 0.53 39.45 -12.19
N LEU A 141 1.45 39.12 -13.09
CA LEU A 141 2.75 38.54 -12.78
C LEU A 141 3.86 39.45 -13.29
N TYR A 142 4.68 39.96 -12.37
CA TYR A 142 5.91 40.67 -12.70
C TYR A 142 7.05 39.66 -12.67
N MET A 143 7.93 39.66 -13.68
CA MET A 143 9.08 38.75 -13.75
C MET A 143 10.36 39.48 -14.15
N ARG A 144 11.47 39.05 -13.56
CA ARG A 144 12.83 39.47 -13.94
C ARG A 144 13.85 38.39 -13.57
N ASN A 145 15.08 38.56 -14.04
CA ASN A 145 16.20 37.66 -13.74
C ASN A 145 15.91 36.18 -14.07
N VAL A 146 15.28 35.93 -15.23
CA VAL A 146 14.97 34.57 -15.69
C VAL A 146 16.25 33.91 -16.18
N ARG A 147 16.69 32.86 -15.51
CA ARG A 147 17.98 32.21 -15.79
C ARG A 147 17.97 30.74 -15.42
N LEU A 148 18.93 30.00 -15.99
CA LEU A 148 19.32 28.68 -15.51
C LEU A 148 20.60 28.79 -14.69
N ARG A 149 20.59 28.27 -13.47
CA ARG A 149 21.76 28.27 -12.57
C ARG A 149 22.14 26.86 -12.11
N GLY A 150 23.30 26.76 -11.46
CA GLY A 150 23.68 25.58 -10.67
C GLY A 150 22.74 25.34 -9.49
N MET A 151 22.60 24.07 -9.10
CA MET A 151 21.98 23.73 -7.81
C MET A 151 22.77 24.38 -6.67
N ASN A 152 22.09 24.94 -5.68
CA ASN A 152 22.72 25.31 -4.41
C ASN A 152 22.98 24.05 -3.56
N SER A 153 23.62 24.19 -2.40
CA SER A 153 23.95 23.04 -1.54
C SER A 153 22.71 22.23 -1.14
N GLU A 154 21.60 22.87 -0.75
CA GLU A 154 20.37 22.19 -0.33
C GLU A 154 19.68 21.44 -1.49
N GLU A 155 19.56 22.08 -2.66
CA GLU A 155 18.99 21.47 -3.87
C GLU A 155 19.85 20.31 -4.37
N LYS A 156 21.17 20.44 -4.24
CA LYS A 156 22.11 19.39 -4.61
C LYS A 156 21.99 18.20 -3.66
N GLU A 157 21.95 18.42 -2.36
CA GLU A 157 21.74 17.37 -1.36
C GLU A 157 20.40 16.65 -1.59
N ALA A 158 19.31 17.39 -1.83
CA ALA A 158 18.00 16.82 -2.14
C ALA A 158 18.02 15.99 -3.44
N TRP A 159 18.68 16.50 -4.49
CA TRP A 159 18.82 15.77 -5.75
C TRP A 159 19.68 14.51 -5.59
N GLU A 160 20.81 14.58 -4.88
CA GLU A 160 21.69 13.43 -4.61
C GLU A 160 20.95 12.35 -3.82
N ALA A 161 20.15 12.74 -2.82
CA ALA A 161 19.32 11.80 -2.05
C ALA A 161 18.26 11.11 -2.92
N GLU A 162 17.60 11.84 -3.82
CA GLU A 162 16.62 11.27 -4.75
C GLU A 162 17.29 10.30 -5.75
N GLN A 163 18.46 10.66 -6.28
CA GLN A 163 19.23 9.76 -7.16
C GLN A 163 19.71 8.51 -6.42
N GLU A 164 20.21 8.64 -5.18
CA GLU A 164 20.59 7.49 -4.35
C GLU A 164 19.40 6.55 -4.13
N LYS A 165 18.23 7.11 -3.82
CA LYS A 165 16.98 6.35 -3.65
C LYS A 165 16.59 5.60 -4.93
N LYS A 166 16.54 6.30 -6.07
CA LYS A 166 16.22 5.72 -7.37
C LYS A 166 17.18 4.59 -7.75
N ASN A 167 18.48 4.84 -7.62
CA ASN A 167 19.53 3.84 -7.86
C ASN A 167 19.42 2.65 -6.89
N GLY A 168 19.06 2.90 -5.63
CA GLY A 168 18.80 1.87 -4.62
C GLY A 168 17.62 0.97 -4.99
N ILE A 169 16.51 1.55 -5.46
CA ILE A 169 15.34 0.79 -5.92
C ILE A 169 15.71 -0.12 -7.10
N GLU A 170 16.40 0.42 -8.11
CA GLU A 170 16.83 -0.35 -9.28
C GLU A 170 17.84 -1.45 -8.92
N LYS A 171 18.80 -1.13 -8.04
CA LYS A 171 19.79 -2.09 -7.54
C LYS A 171 19.10 -3.23 -6.80
N LEU A 172 18.18 -2.95 -5.88
CA LEU A 172 17.46 -3.98 -5.13
C LEU A 172 16.64 -4.85 -6.08
N ALA A 173 15.92 -4.24 -7.03
CA ALA A 173 15.12 -5.00 -7.99
C ALA A 173 15.97 -5.97 -8.82
N LYS A 174 17.19 -5.58 -9.17
CA LYS A 174 18.14 -6.43 -9.88
C LYS A 174 18.78 -7.50 -8.99
N GLU A 175 19.16 -7.17 -7.77
CA GLU A 175 19.95 -8.05 -6.90
C GLU A 175 19.10 -9.04 -6.10
N LEU A 176 17.84 -8.71 -5.78
CA LEU A 176 16.98 -9.58 -4.98
C LEU A 176 16.78 -10.97 -5.62
N PRO A 177 16.48 -11.12 -6.92
CA PRO A 177 16.36 -12.44 -7.54
C PRO A 177 17.66 -13.27 -7.44
N GLU A 178 18.81 -12.63 -7.55
CA GLU A 178 20.11 -13.30 -7.44
C GLU A 178 20.43 -13.70 -6.00
N TYR A 179 20.10 -12.84 -5.03
CA TYR A 179 20.14 -13.17 -3.61
C TYR A 179 19.28 -14.40 -3.27
N LEU A 180 18.05 -14.46 -3.78
CA LEU A 180 17.12 -15.57 -3.53
C LEU A 180 17.64 -16.91 -4.09
N LYS A 181 18.36 -16.89 -5.22
CA LYS A 181 19.00 -18.08 -5.81
C LYS A 181 20.35 -18.43 -5.18
N ARG A 182 21.07 -17.46 -4.61
CA ARG A 182 22.44 -17.63 -4.11
C ARG A 182 22.52 -18.65 -2.98
N SER A 183 23.43 -19.60 -3.08
CA SER A 183 23.79 -20.46 -1.95
C SER A 183 24.87 -19.79 -1.11
N PHE A 184 24.70 -19.80 0.22
CA PHE A 184 25.68 -19.29 1.17
C PHE A 184 26.30 -20.45 1.93
N SER A 185 27.61 -20.39 2.21
CA SER A 185 28.31 -21.40 3.00
C SER A 185 28.10 -21.25 4.50
N SER A 186 27.61 -20.07 4.93
CA SER A 186 27.29 -19.75 6.32
C SER A 186 25.80 -19.48 6.45
N GLU A 187 25.26 -19.74 7.63
CA GLU A 187 23.82 -19.69 7.87
C GLU A 187 23.51 -19.32 9.31
N ILE A 188 22.36 -18.66 9.49
CA ILE A 188 21.68 -18.53 10.78
C ILE A 188 20.57 -19.58 10.75
N THR A 189 20.67 -20.57 11.63
CA THR A 189 19.79 -21.74 11.62
C THR A 189 18.57 -21.56 12.50
N ARG A 190 18.64 -20.69 13.50
CA ARG A 190 17.59 -20.48 14.49
C ARG A 190 17.60 -19.06 15.01
N VAL A 191 16.42 -18.47 15.11
CA VAL A 191 16.20 -17.20 15.81
C VAL A 191 14.97 -17.35 16.69
N GLU A 192 15.18 -17.26 18.00
CA GLU A 192 14.13 -17.31 19.03
C GLU A 192 14.04 -15.97 19.72
N VAL A 193 12.82 -15.54 20.00
CA VAL A 193 12.55 -14.32 20.78
C VAL A 193 11.79 -14.73 22.04
N THR A 194 12.38 -14.50 23.20
CA THR A 194 11.73 -14.71 24.50
C THR A 194 11.12 -13.39 25.00
N SER A 195 10.62 -13.36 26.23
CA SER A 195 10.08 -12.14 26.83
C SER A 195 11.11 -11.00 26.96
N ASN A 196 12.41 -11.31 26.98
CA ASN A 196 13.47 -10.30 27.18
C ASN A 196 14.74 -10.51 26.35
N LYS A 197 14.90 -11.62 25.63
CA LYS A 197 16.09 -11.92 24.83
C LYS A 197 15.76 -12.31 23.40
N VAL A 198 16.73 -12.13 22.51
CA VAL A 198 16.78 -12.78 21.20
C VAL A 198 17.95 -13.74 21.19
N ASN A 199 17.67 -15.04 21.03
CA ASN A 199 18.68 -16.09 20.98
C ASN A 199 18.87 -16.52 19.52
N ILE A 200 20.11 -16.46 19.05
CA ILE A 200 20.47 -16.66 17.65
C ILE A 200 21.52 -17.76 17.58
N GLU A 201 21.27 -18.77 16.77
CA GLU A 201 22.21 -19.86 16.52
C GLU A 201 22.49 -19.96 15.02
N GLY A 202 23.70 -20.40 14.70
CA GLY A 202 24.09 -20.59 13.31
C GLY A 202 25.48 -21.17 13.17
N ARG A 203 25.95 -21.14 11.92
CA ARG A 203 27.28 -21.63 11.53
C ARG A 203 27.95 -20.64 10.60
N TYR A 204 29.18 -20.25 10.93
CA TYR A 204 30.07 -19.52 10.05
C TYR A 204 31.14 -20.47 9.48
N SER A 205 31.20 -20.58 8.15
CA SER A 205 32.09 -21.51 7.43
C SER A 205 33.24 -20.80 6.69
N GLY A 206 33.45 -19.50 6.93
CA GLY A 206 34.51 -18.73 6.28
C GLY A 206 35.80 -18.63 7.10
N SER A 207 36.82 -18.03 6.49
CA SER A 207 38.06 -17.60 7.16
C SER A 207 38.03 -16.08 7.40
N GLY A 208 38.59 -15.63 8.53
CA GLY A 208 38.70 -14.21 8.88
C GLY A 208 37.65 -13.74 9.89
N THR A 209 37.50 -12.42 10.03
CA THR A 209 36.53 -11.79 10.93
C THR A 209 35.14 -11.78 10.30
N CYS A 210 34.15 -12.30 11.02
CA CYS A 210 32.75 -12.24 10.66
C CYS A 210 31.99 -11.60 11.81
N SER A 211 30.90 -10.89 11.52
CA SER A 211 30.00 -10.37 12.53
C SER A 211 28.57 -10.78 12.21
N LEU A 212 27.82 -11.12 13.25
CA LEU A 212 26.37 -11.05 13.24
C LEU A 212 25.98 -9.57 13.20
N ALA A 213 25.03 -9.23 12.35
CA ALA A 213 24.47 -7.89 12.25
C ALA A 213 22.95 -7.94 12.15
N GLU A 214 22.33 -6.81 12.52
CA GLU A 214 20.89 -6.62 12.54
C GLU A 214 20.47 -5.68 11.41
N VAL A 215 19.31 -5.98 10.81
CA VAL A 215 18.65 -5.17 9.78
C VAL A 215 17.23 -4.89 10.24
N THR A 216 16.95 -3.62 10.50
CA THR A 216 15.61 -3.16 10.87
C THR A 216 14.66 -3.10 9.67
N PRO A 217 13.33 -3.07 9.86
CA PRO A 217 12.38 -2.96 8.75
C PRO A 217 12.60 -1.76 7.83
N TYR A 218 13.15 -0.66 8.38
CA TYR A 218 13.50 0.57 7.67
C TYR A 218 14.88 0.58 7.03
N GLU A 219 15.48 -0.59 6.86
CA GLU A 219 16.70 -0.80 6.10
C GLU A 219 16.49 -1.86 5.01
N HIS A 220 17.33 -1.82 3.99
CA HIS A 220 17.38 -2.83 2.94
C HIS A 220 18.75 -3.52 2.96
N ALA A 221 18.79 -4.79 3.36
CA ALA A 221 20.05 -5.53 3.55
C ALA A 221 20.96 -5.53 2.31
N LEU A 222 20.39 -5.52 1.09
CA LEU A 222 21.15 -5.51 -0.18
C LEU A 222 21.68 -4.11 -0.56
N LEU A 223 21.15 -3.06 0.06
CA LEU A 223 21.60 -1.68 -0.17
C LEU A 223 22.65 -1.23 0.86
N LEU A 224 22.66 -1.86 2.04
CA LEU A 224 23.65 -1.58 3.08
C LEU A 224 25.07 -1.95 2.64
N THR A 225 25.98 -0.99 2.76
CA THR A 225 27.43 -1.19 2.58
C THR A 225 28.20 -1.22 3.91
N ASN A 226 27.54 -0.82 5.00
CA ASN A 226 28.07 -0.83 6.36
C ASN A 226 26.93 -1.14 7.34
N PHE A 227 27.02 -2.28 8.02
CA PHE A 227 26.01 -2.71 8.98
C PHE A 227 26.37 -2.18 10.37
N LYS A 228 25.61 -1.18 10.82
CA LYS A 228 25.90 -0.46 12.07
C LYS A 228 25.19 -1.06 13.29
N LYS A 229 24.07 -1.78 13.09
CA LYS A 229 23.23 -2.29 14.19
C LYS A 229 23.67 -3.68 14.62
N CYS A 230 23.88 -3.82 15.93
CA CYS A 230 24.19 -5.09 16.60
C CYS A 230 25.38 -5.86 16.01
N LYS A 231 26.49 -5.18 15.69
CA LYS A 231 27.68 -5.82 15.13
C LYS A 231 28.42 -6.63 16.20
N THR A 232 28.19 -7.95 16.21
CA THR A 232 28.75 -8.89 17.20
C THR A 232 29.69 -9.86 16.50
N ASP A 233 30.93 -9.97 16.96
CA ASP A 233 31.92 -10.85 16.33
C ASP A 233 31.55 -12.33 16.46
N ILE A 234 31.67 -13.05 15.34
CA ILE A 234 31.38 -14.47 15.19
C ILE A 234 32.66 -15.20 14.79
N LYS A 235 32.98 -16.26 15.54
CA LYS A 235 34.09 -17.17 15.22
C LYS A 235 33.62 -18.24 14.23
N ALA A 236 34.58 -18.78 13.47
CA ALA A 236 34.32 -19.91 12.60
C ALA A 236 33.81 -21.14 13.39
N GLY A 237 32.90 -21.89 12.79
CA GLY A 237 32.19 -22.99 13.42
C GLY A 237 30.75 -22.63 13.80
N THR A 238 30.18 -23.40 14.72
CA THR A 238 28.86 -23.14 15.29
C THR A 238 28.94 -22.02 16.31
N PHE A 239 27.93 -21.15 16.35
CA PHE A 239 27.84 -20.07 17.32
C PHE A 239 26.45 -19.98 17.94
N THR A 240 26.41 -19.36 19.12
CA THR A 240 25.19 -18.92 19.79
C THR A 240 25.42 -17.51 20.31
N VAL A 241 24.48 -16.61 20.05
CA VAL A 241 24.47 -15.23 20.55
C VAL A 241 23.15 -14.99 21.26
N SER A 242 23.20 -14.34 22.42
CA SER A 242 22.00 -13.88 23.13
C SER A 242 22.06 -12.36 23.25
N LEU A 243 21.03 -11.71 22.74
CA LEU A 243 20.89 -10.25 22.67
C LEU A 243 19.73 -9.79 23.54
N ASP A 244 19.77 -8.57 24.05
CA ASP A 244 18.58 -7.95 24.64
C ASP A 244 17.49 -7.77 23.58
N ARG A 245 16.24 -8.08 23.92
CA ARG A 245 15.11 -7.96 22.99
C ARG A 245 14.79 -6.51 22.64
N VAL A 246 14.78 -5.64 23.65
CA VAL A 246 14.45 -4.22 23.49
C VAL A 246 15.73 -3.40 23.52
N VAL A 247 15.91 -2.55 22.52
CA VAL A 247 17.05 -1.65 22.36
C VAL A 247 16.60 -0.25 21.95
N GLU A 248 17.53 0.69 21.85
CA GLU A 248 17.26 2.04 21.34
C GLU A 248 17.97 2.25 20.01
N TYR A 249 17.21 2.56 18.96
CA TYR A 249 17.72 2.91 17.64
C TYR A 249 17.03 4.17 17.14
N ASP A 250 17.81 5.08 16.56
CA ASP A 250 17.31 6.27 15.87
C ASP A 250 16.32 7.10 16.71
N GLY A 251 16.54 7.15 18.04
CA GLY A 251 15.71 7.88 19.01
C GLY A 251 14.47 7.13 19.52
N TYR A 252 14.29 5.85 19.17
CA TYR A 252 13.13 5.05 19.57
C TYR A 252 13.54 3.75 20.26
N LYS A 253 12.79 3.39 21.31
CA LYS A 253 12.79 2.01 21.81
C LYS A 253 12.21 1.08 20.75
N TYR A 254 12.92 0.00 20.51
CA TYR A 254 12.71 -0.89 19.39
C TYR A 254 12.76 -2.36 19.85
N ASP A 255 11.81 -3.17 19.38
CA ASP A 255 11.74 -4.61 19.66
C ASP A 255 12.38 -5.38 18.51
N ARG A 256 13.49 -6.07 18.81
CA ARG A 256 14.23 -6.92 17.85
C ARG A 256 13.42 -8.09 17.29
N LEU A 257 12.23 -8.37 17.84
CA LEU A 257 11.23 -9.24 17.22
C LEU A 257 10.94 -8.87 15.75
N LEU A 258 11.10 -7.59 15.40
CA LEU A 258 10.82 -7.06 14.06
C LEU A 258 12.04 -7.10 13.14
N SER A 259 13.22 -7.48 13.64
CA SER A 259 14.47 -7.44 12.88
C SER A 259 14.70 -8.70 12.04
N LYS A 260 15.50 -8.51 10.99
CA LYS A 260 16.20 -9.58 10.27
C LYS A 260 17.66 -9.60 10.70
N PHE A 261 18.23 -10.77 10.90
CA PHE A 261 19.64 -10.94 11.25
C PHE A 261 20.43 -11.51 10.07
N VAL A 262 21.67 -11.06 9.90
CA VAL A 262 22.58 -11.51 8.83
C VAL A 262 23.98 -11.75 9.39
N LEU A 263 24.77 -12.56 8.69
CA LEU A 263 26.22 -12.63 8.87
C LEU A 263 26.90 -11.78 7.79
N VAL A 264 27.83 -10.94 8.22
CA VAL A 264 28.63 -10.07 7.35
C VAL A 264 30.12 -10.27 7.57
N ARG A 265 30.90 -9.95 6.55
CA ARG A 265 32.36 -9.85 6.63
C ARG A 265 32.79 -8.50 6.09
N THR A 266 33.67 -7.81 6.81
CA THR A 266 34.23 -6.53 6.35
C THR A 266 35.39 -6.79 5.39
N VAL A 267 35.28 -6.28 4.16
CA VAL A 267 36.31 -6.31 3.11
C VAL A 267 36.52 -4.88 2.62
N ASN A 268 37.76 -4.38 2.70
CA ASN A 268 38.11 -3.01 2.28
C ASN A 268 37.18 -1.92 2.88
N GLY A 269 36.82 -2.07 4.16
CA GLY A 269 35.93 -1.13 4.87
C GLY A 269 34.46 -1.23 4.52
N LYS A 270 34.03 -2.18 3.67
CA LYS A 270 32.64 -2.46 3.32
C LYS A 270 32.21 -3.81 3.86
N ASP A 271 30.99 -3.91 4.33
CA ASP A 271 30.41 -5.17 4.80
C ASP A 271 29.75 -5.94 3.64
N GLU A 272 30.16 -7.19 3.46
CA GLU A 272 29.59 -8.12 2.49
C GLU A 272 28.77 -9.20 3.20
N LEU A 273 27.59 -9.51 2.67
CA LEU A 273 26.76 -10.62 3.17
C LEU A 273 27.44 -11.98 2.94
N VAL A 274 27.54 -12.77 4.01
CA VAL A 274 28.05 -14.16 3.97
C VAL A 274 27.00 -15.20 4.39
N SER A 275 25.79 -14.75 4.76
CA SER A 275 24.59 -15.61 4.91
C SER A 275 23.35 -14.97 4.29
N CYS A 276 22.29 -15.75 4.15
CA CYS A 276 20.94 -15.20 4.04
C CYS A 276 20.59 -14.40 5.31
N GLY A 277 19.66 -13.47 5.17
CA GLY A 277 18.97 -12.90 6.33
C GLY A 277 18.01 -13.92 6.95
N ARG A 278 17.81 -13.85 8.27
CA ARG A 278 16.90 -14.71 9.01
C ARG A 278 16.07 -13.89 9.99
N TYR A 279 14.75 -13.99 9.87
CA TYR A 279 13.80 -13.50 10.87
C TYR A 279 13.65 -14.52 12.00
N VAL A 280 13.02 -14.10 13.10
CA VAL A 280 12.50 -15.03 14.13
C VAL A 280 11.71 -16.18 13.49
N ASP A 281 11.93 -17.39 13.99
CA ASP A 281 11.13 -18.53 13.57
C ASP A 281 9.72 -18.39 14.16
N ALA A 282 8.68 -18.51 13.34
CA ALA A 282 7.28 -18.29 13.76
C ALA A 282 6.83 -19.13 14.99
N ASP A 283 7.47 -20.27 15.20
CA ASP A 283 7.21 -21.16 16.34
C ASP A 283 8.03 -20.85 17.59
N LEU A 284 9.00 -19.95 17.48
CA LEU A 284 9.92 -19.51 18.55
C LEU A 284 9.72 -18.03 18.92
N ILE A 285 8.56 -17.46 18.57
CA ILE A 285 8.10 -16.16 19.07
C ILE A 285 7.53 -16.36 20.47
N ASP A 286 7.91 -15.49 21.40
CA ASP A 286 7.35 -15.41 22.75
C ASP A 286 5.82 -15.33 22.73
N ARG A 287 5.18 -16.21 23.48
CA ARG A 287 3.72 -16.36 23.58
C ARG A 287 3.25 -16.18 25.03
N SER A 288 4.03 -15.54 25.89
CA SER A 288 3.62 -15.29 27.27
C SER A 288 2.34 -14.44 27.39
N LYS A 289 2.01 -13.67 26.35
CA LYS A 289 0.79 -12.87 26.24
C LYS A 289 -0.36 -13.59 25.51
N ALA A 290 -0.14 -14.83 25.08
CA ALA A 290 -1.07 -15.52 24.20
C ALA A 290 -2.35 -15.90 24.93
N SER A 291 -3.48 -15.61 24.29
CA SER A 291 -4.78 -16.13 24.69
C SER A 291 -4.79 -17.66 24.59
N SER A 292 -5.44 -18.31 25.55
CA SER A 292 -5.68 -19.76 25.54
C SER A 292 -6.90 -20.17 24.70
N LEU A 293 -7.63 -19.19 24.15
CA LEU A 293 -8.82 -19.45 23.35
C LEU A 293 -8.46 -20.20 22.05
N PRO A 294 -9.25 -21.22 21.68
CA PRO A 294 -9.00 -21.96 20.45
C PRO A 294 -9.22 -21.08 19.21
N ASP A 295 -8.65 -21.52 18.09
CA ASP A 295 -8.96 -20.95 16.77
C ASP A 295 -10.44 -21.18 16.40
N CYS A 296 -10.90 -20.47 15.36
CA CYS A 296 -12.16 -20.82 14.72
C CYS A 296 -12.08 -22.24 14.11
N SER A 297 -13.15 -23.01 14.27
CA SER A 297 -13.25 -24.40 13.81
C SER A 297 -14.63 -24.68 13.22
N GLY A 298 -14.74 -25.76 12.43
CA GLY A 298 -15.96 -26.11 11.72
C GLY A 298 -16.05 -25.50 10.32
N ASP A 299 -17.25 -25.51 9.76
CA ASP A 299 -17.53 -24.95 8.44
C ASP A 299 -17.60 -23.42 8.50
N LEU A 300 -16.68 -22.77 7.77
CA LEU A 300 -16.59 -21.32 7.62
C LEU A 300 -16.93 -20.86 6.20
N THR A 301 -17.43 -21.76 5.34
CA THR A 301 -17.63 -21.51 3.92
C THR A 301 -18.47 -20.25 3.67
N LYS A 302 -19.52 -20.08 4.47
CA LYS A 302 -20.53 -19.03 4.29
C LYS A 302 -20.20 -17.78 5.10
N GLY A 303 -19.56 -16.79 4.50
CA GLY A 303 -19.36 -15.49 5.13
C GLY A 303 -19.85 -14.32 4.28
N GLY A 304 -19.73 -13.12 4.82
CA GLY A 304 -20.22 -11.90 4.18
C GLY A 304 -19.93 -10.66 4.99
N GLU A 305 -20.33 -9.52 4.48
CA GLU A 305 -20.34 -8.29 5.26
C GLU A 305 -21.53 -8.25 6.22
N ALA A 306 -21.37 -7.50 7.32
CA ALA A 306 -22.40 -7.32 8.32
C ALA A 306 -22.42 -5.89 8.84
N ASP A 307 -23.62 -5.33 9.03
CA ASP A 307 -23.77 -4.12 9.82
C ASP A 307 -23.54 -4.47 11.30
N ARG A 308 -22.39 -4.06 11.81
CA ARG A 308 -21.95 -4.31 13.20
C ARG A 308 -22.59 -3.38 14.23
N SER A 309 -23.38 -2.40 13.80
CA SER A 309 -23.85 -1.29 14.63
C SER A 309 -25.33 -1.34 15.00
N SER A 310 -26.11 -2.23 14.37
CA SER A 310 -27.57 -2.26 14.54
C SER A 310 -28.13 -3.65 14.80
N GLN A 311 -29.25 -3.70 15.53
CA GLN A 311 -29.99 -4.94 15.76
C GLN A 311 -30.48 -5.57 14.44
N ALA A 312 -30.84 -4.75 13.46
CA ALA A 312 -31.24 -5.23 12.14
C ALA A 312 -30.08 -5.94 11.43
N GLY A 313 -28.87 -5.37 11.49
CA GLY A 313 -27.65 -6.00 10.98
C GLY A 313 -27.37 -7.35 11.63
N TRP A 314 -27.44 -7.43 12.96
CA TRP A 314 -27.21 -8.70 13.67
C TRP A 314 -28.29 -9.74 13.39
N ASN A 315 -29.56 -9.33 13.28
CA ASN A 315 -30.63 -10.23 12.87
C ASN A 315 -30.43 -10.76 11.45
N ASP A 316 -29.82 -9.97 10.57
CA ASP A 316 -29.52 -10.41 9.20
C ASP A 316 -28.38 -11.43 9.16
N VAL A 317 -27.34 -11.24 9.98
CA VAL A 317 -26.29 -12.26 10.21
C VAL A 317 -26.91 -13.58 10.66
N ASP A 318 -27.83 -13.54 11.63
CA ASP A 318 -28.53 -14.72 12.14
C ASP A 318 -29.41 -15.37 11.06
N ALA A 319 -30.16 -14.57 10.31
CA ALA A 319 -31.07 -15.03 9.27
C ALA A 319 -30.33 -15.65 8.07
N LEU A 320 -29.21 -15.04 7.66
CA LEU A 320 -28.33 -15.57 6.64
C LEU A 320 -27.54 -16.77 7.15
N GLY A 321 -27.39 -16.95 8.47
CA GLY A 321 -26.59 -18.02 9.06
C GLY A 321 -25.11 -17.92 8.72
N LEU A 322 -24.58 -16.69 8.62
CA LEU A 322 -23.17 -16.43 8.33
C LEU A 322 -22.28 -17.12 9.37
N LYS A 323 -21.04 -17.43 8.97
CA LYS A 323 -20.01 -18.08 9.79
C LYS A 323 -18.77 -17.21 9.94
N ALA A 324 -18.57 -16.29 8.99
CA ALA A 324 -17.48 -15.34 9.03
C ALA A 324 -17.92 -13.96 8.53
N VAL A 325 -17.29 -12.90 9.07
CA VAL A 325 -17.54 -11.51 8.67
C VAL A 325 -16.27 -10.69 8.52
N LEU A 326 -16.30 -9.75 7.58
CA LEU A 326 -15.26 -8.73 7.36
C LEU A 326 -15.48 -7.54 8.29
N VAL A 327 -14.41 -7.05 8.93
CA VAL A 327 -14.42 -5.77 9.66
C VAL A 327 -13.21 -4.92 9.27
N GLY A 328 -13.44 -3.81 8.55
CA GLY A 328 -12.38 -2.88 8.16
C GLY A 328 -11.99 -1.91 9.29
N ILE A 329 -10.69 -1.68 9.47
CA ILE A 329 -10.12 -0.72 10.44
C ILE A 329 -9.21 0.27 9.71
N PRO A 330 -9.60 1.56 9.58
CA PRO A 330 -8.75 2.59 9.02
C PRO A 330 -7.81 3.15 10.10
N VAL A 331 -6.64 2.54 10.30
CA VAL A 331 -5.75 2.85 11.45
C VAL A 331 -5.43 4.34 11.62
N THR A 332 -5.19 5.05 10.51
CA THR A 332 -4.87 6.49 10.48
C THR A 332 -6.06 7.37 10.85
N ALA A 333 -7.28 6.85 10.73
CA ALA A 333 -8.51 7.55 11.09
C ALA A 333 -9.05 7.14 12.46
N VAL A 334 -8.25 6.44 13.30
CA VAL A 334 -8.66 6.02 14.65
C VAL A 334 -7.53 6.14 15.68
N MET A 335 -6.39 6.72 15.27
CA MET A 335 -5.20 6.92 16.10
C MET A 335 -4.84 8.40 16.12
N TRP A 336 -4.32 8.87 17.25
CA TRP A 336 -3.93 10.25 17.49
C TRP A 336 -2.44 10.33 17.85
N GLU A 337 -1.73 11.36 17.37
CA GLU A 337 -0.31 11.54 17.76
C GLU A 337 -0.22 11.89 19.25
N THR A 338 -1.15 12.71 19.74
CA THR A 338 -1.23 13.14 21.14
C THR A 338 -2.67 13.19 21.65
N GLN A 339 -2.86 12.99 22.95
CA GLN A 339 -4.14 13.21 23.62
C GLN A 339 -4.65 14.65 23.46
N ALA A 340 -3.74 15.63 23.37
CA ALA A 340 -4.11 17.02 23.16
C ALA A 340 -4.73 17.27 21.77
N ASN A 341 -4.26 16.59 20.72
CA ASN A 341 -4.85 16.67 19.39
C ASN A 341 -6.28 16.12 19.38
N ALA A 342 -6.51 14.96 20.00
CA ALA A 342 -7.85 14.39 20.16
C ALA A 342 -8.81 15.34 20.90
N ALA A 343 -8.34 15.95 22.00
CA ALA A 343 -9.14 16.86 22.79
C ALA A 343 -9.59 18.13 22.04
N LYS A 344 -8.81 18.61 21.06
CA LYS A 344 -9.17 19.79 20.22
C LYS A 344 -10.46 19.56 19.43
N VAL A 345 -10.77 18.30 19.07
CA VAL A 345 -12.00 17.94 18.34
C VAL A 345 -13.03 17.24 19.24
N GLY A 346 -12.81 17.24 20.55
CA GLY A 346 -13.71 16.63 21.52
C GLY A 346 -13.67 15.10 21.58
N ASP A 347 -12.67 14.45 20.98
CA ASP A 347 -12.52 12.99 21.10
C ASP A 347 -11.82 12.61 22.42
N GLN A 348 -12.18 11.44 22.94
CA GLN A 348 -11.51 10.81 24.08
C GLN A 348 -10.62 9.68 23.57
N VAL A 349 -9.55 9.37 24.30
CA VAL A 349 -8.58 8.36 23.87
C VAL A 349 -8.46 7.21 24.85
N ILE A 350 -8.26 6.01 24.32
CA ILE A 350 -7.68 4.87 25.02
C ILE A 350 -6.17 5.04 24.93
N THR A 351 -5.50 5.06 26.08
CA THR A 351 -4.04 5.07 26.15
C THR A 351 -3.51 3.64 26.14
N HIS A 352 -2.70 3.31 25.14
CA HIS A 352 -1.98 2.04 25.05
C HIS A 352 -0.49 2.25 25.33
N GLN A 353 0.11 1.39 26.16
CA GLN A 353 1.54 1.44 26.44
C GLN A 353 2.28 0.40 25.59
N TYR A 354 3.19 0.86 24.73
CA TYR A 354 4.04 0.00 23.93
C TYR A 354 5.50 0.44 24.07
N LEU A 355 6.38 -0.50 24.46
CA LEU A 355 7.81 -0.26 24.75
C LEU A 355 8.06 0.93 25.69
N GLY A 356 7.15 1.18 26.64
CA GLY A 356 7.26 2.27 27.62
C GLY A 356 6.83 3.65 27.12
N LYS A 357 6.31 3.76 25.88
CA LYS A 357 5.69 4.97 25.34
C LYS A 357 4.16 4.82 25.31
N ASN A 358 3.45 5.93 25.50
CA ASN A 358 2.00 6.01 25.36
C ASN A 358 1.59 6.32 23.92
N TYR A 359 0.60 5.61 23.42
CA TYR A 359 -0.07 5.81 22.13
C TYR A 359 -1.56 5.96 22.36
N TYR A 360 -2.24 6.71 21.49
CA TYR A 360 -3.59 7.19 21.76
C TYR A 360 -4.52 6.76 20.63
N PHE A 361 -5.59 6.04 20.99
CA PHE A 361 -6.57 5.49 20.07
C PHE A 361 -7.95 6.06 20.38
N SER A 362 -8.77 6.34 19.37
CA SER A 362 -10.11 6.92 19.57
C SER A 362 -11.00 5.99 20.40
N LYS A 363 -11.39 6.44 21.58
CA LYS A 363 -12.18 5.63 22.52
C LYS A 363 -13.55 5.31 21.95
N SER A 364 -14.22 6.31 21.38
CA SER A 364 -15.57 6.17 20.82
C SER A 364 -15.62 5.13 19.70
N TYR A 365 -14.65 5.17 18.77
CA TYR A 365 -14.54 4.20 17.69
C TYR A 365 -14.36 2.77 18.22
N PHE A 366 -13.39 2.57 19.12
CA PHE A 366 -13.06 1.23 19.59
C PHE A 366 -14.16 0.65 20.50
N GLU A 367 -14.83 1.45 21.34
CA GLU A 367 -15.99 0.98 22.12
C GLU A 367 -17.19 0.58 21.24
N GLU A 368 -17.39 1.26 20.11
CA GLU A 368 -18.39 0.87 19.11
C GLU A 368 -17.98 -0.44 18.40
N MET A 369 -16.69 -0.57 18.06
CA MET A 369 -16.16 -1.80 17.45
C MET A 369 -16.29 -2.99 18.40
N ASP A 370 -15.93 -2.83 19.67
CA ASP A 370 -16.04 -3.88 20.68
C ASP A 370 -17.47 -4.40 20.80
N ARG A 371 -18.47 -3.50 20.81
CA ARG A 371 -19.88 -3.88 20.86
C ARG A 371 -20.26 -4.81 19.71
N GLY A 372 -19.88 -4.44 18.49
CA GLY A 372 -20.15 -5.26 17.31
C GLY A 372 -19.41 -6.61 17.35
N LEU A 373 -18.13 -6.61 17.72
CA LEU A 373 -17.32 -7.83 17.82
C LEU A 373 -17.82 -8.77 18.92
N LEU A 374 -18.31 -8.24 20.04
CA LEU A 374 -18.94 -9.03 21.10
C LEU A 374 -20.24 -9.69 20.62
N GLU A 375 -21.04 -9.01 19.81
CA GLU A 375 -22.24 -9.59 19.20
C GLU A 375 -21.92 -10.71 18.20
N PHE A 376 -20.87 -10.55 17.40
CA PHE A 376 -20.36 -11.61 16.53
C PHE A 376 -19.79 -12.79 17.33
N GLN A 377 -19.07 -12.53 18.41
CA GLN A 377 -18.56 -13.56 19.31
C GLN A 377 -19.68 -14.38 19.95
N LYS A 378 -20.75 -13.75 20.44
CA LYS A 378 -21.93 -14.45 21.00
C LYS A 378 -22.57 -15.41 20.00
N ARG A 379 -22.43 -15.12 18.71
CA ARG A 379 -22.93 -15.91 17.57
C ARG A 379 -21.91 -16.91 17.02
N ASN A 380 -20.74 -17.02 17.63
CA ASN A 380 -19.62 -17.85 17.16
C ASN A 380 -19.19 -17.53 15.72
N ILE A 381 -19.22 -16.25 15.34
CA ILE A 381 -18.80 -15.77 14.02
C ILE A 381 -17.29 -15.52 14.01
N ALA A 382 -16.60 -16.07 13.02
CA ALA A 382 -15.20 -15.77 12.77
C ALA A 382 -15.05 -14.36 12.16
N VAL A 383 -14.35 -13.47 12.85
CA VAL A 383 -14.05 -12.14 12.32
C VAL A 383 -12.68 -12.13 11.68
N PHE A 384 -12.59 -11.60 10.47
CA PHE A 384 -11.32 -11.18 9.90
C PHE A 384 -11.32 -9.67 9.67
N THR A 385 -10.16 -9.05 9.85
CA THR A 385 -10.03 -7.61 9.71
C THR A 385 -9.15 -7.24 8.53
N VAL A 386 -9.49 -6.13 7.87
CA VAL A 386 -8.66 -5.47 6.86
C VAL A 386 -8.20 -4.14 7.44
N ILE A 387 -6.88 -3.93 7.51
CA ILE A 387 -6.28 -2.70 8.02
C ILE A 387 -5.64 -1.95 6.86
N CYS A 388 -6.20 -0.78 6.53
CA CYS A 388 -5.72 0.07 5.43
C CYS A 388 -5.21 1.43 5.95
N ILE A 389 -4.25 2.00 5.23
CA ILE A 389 -3.77 3.37 5.46
C ILE A 389 -4.55 4.30 4.52
N ARG A 390 -5.37 5.18 5.10
CA ARG A 390 -6.04 6.22 4.31
C ARG A 390 -5.03 7.32 3.98
N PRO A 391 -4.89 7.70 2.71
CA PRO A 391 -3.95 8.74 2.34
C PRO A 391 -4.42 10.09 2.90
N GLU A 392 -3.45 10.95 3.22
CA GLU A 392 -3.64 12.37 3.52
C GLU A 392 -3.84 13.22 2.25
N VAL A 393 -3.92 12.56 1.09
CA VAL A 393 -4.09 13.22 -0.19
C VAL A 393 -5.57 13.36 -0.50
N SER A 394 -5.93 14.57 -0.89
CA SER A 394 -7.19 14.87 -1.51
C SER A 394 -6.97 15.83 -2.64
N ARG A 395 -7.64 15.59 -3.76
CA ARG A 395 -7.93 16.59 -4.82
C ARG A 395 -8.70 17.82 -4.28
N ASP A 396 -8.82 17.95 -2.97
CA ASP A 396 -9.47 19.01 -2.19
C ASP A 396 -8.72 19.16 -0.86
N ALA A 397 -7.85 20.15 -0.74
CA ALA A 397 -7.00 20.39 0.44
C ALA A 397 -7.76 20.55 1.79
N ASN A 398 -9.09 20.56 1.80
CA ASN A 398 -9.92 20.61 3.01
C ASN A 398 -10.45 19.23 3.47
N ALA A 399 -10.26 18.17 2.69
CA ALA A 399 -10.77 16.84 3.01
C ALA A 399 -9.81 16.08 3.94
N TYR A 400 -9.80 16.42 5.23
CA TYR A 400 -9.11 15.62 6.26
C TYR A 400 -9.75 14.23 6.35
N ARG A 401 -9.09 13.20 5.81
CA ARG A 401 -9.58 11.80 5.81
C ARG A 401 -9.20 11.00 7.06
N ASN A 402 -8.29 11.56 7.84
CA ASN A 402 -7.71 10.99 9.04
C ASN A 402 -7.97 11.89 10.24
N TYR A 403 -7.86 11.31 11.43
CA TYR A 403 -8.09 12.04 12.68
C TYR A 403 -6.92 13.01 12.96
N ASP A 404 -5.68 12.57 12.71
CA ASP A 404 -4.48 13.37 12.91
C ASP A 404 -3.65 13.43 11.62
N HIS A 405 -3.57 14.62 11.03
CA HIS A 405 -2.89 14.84 9.74
C HIS A 405 -1.40 14.51 9.78
N GLY A 406 -0.70 14.93 10.85
CA GLY A 406 0.73 14.66 10.99
C GLY A 406 1.00 13.16 11.11
N LEU A 407 0.12 12.44 11.80
CA LEU A 407 0.20 10.99 11.89
C LEU A 407 -0.14 10.29 10.57
N GLY A 408 -1.14 10.77 9.82
CA GLY A 408 -1.44 10.21 8.51
C GLY A 408 -0.30 10.42 7.51
N MET A 409 0.38 11.58 7.54
CA MET A 409 1.58 11.82 6.72
C MET A 409 2.75 10.92 7.14
N LEU A 410 2.88 10.62 8.44
CA LEU A 410 3.88 9.67 8.93
C LEU A 410 3.61 8.25 8.44
N PHE A 411 2.35 7.82 8.40
CA PHE A 411 1.96 6.47 7.95
C PHE A 411 1.95 6.32 6.44
N GLN A 412 1.61 7.37 5.69
CA GLN A 412 1.59 7.35 4.23
C GLN A 412 3.01 7.16 3.69
N HIS A 413 3.20 6.23 2.75
CA HIS A 413 4.49 6.07 2.11
C HIS A 413 4.94 7.37 1.42
N PRO A 414 6.21 7.80 1.57
CA PRO A 414 6.68 9.08 1.05
C PRO A 414 6.53 9.23 -0.47
N ASP A 415 6.62 8.12 -1.22
CA ASP A 415 6.47 8.10 -2.69
C ASP A 415 5.02 7.98 -3.18
N PHE A 416 4.03 8.05 -2.28
CA PHE A 416 2.63 8.05 -2.70
C PHE A 416 2.40 9.11 -3.78
N SER A 417 1.83 8.69 -4.91
CA SER A 417 1.56 9.58 -6.05
C SER A 417 0.34 9.13 -6.83
N GLU A 418 -0.42 10.09 -7.39
CA GLU A 418 -1.66 9.82 -8.14
C GLU A 418 -1.53 10.27 -9.61
N PRO A 419 -0.64 9.65 -10.41
CA PRO A 419 -0.53 10.00 -11.82
C PRO A 419 -1.84 9.72 -12.56
N ALA A 420 -2.04 10.38 -13.70
CA ALA A 420 -3.27 10.29 -14.48
C ALA A 420 -3.68 8.82 -14.75
N GLY A 421 -4.95 8.49 -14.45
CA GLY A 421 -5.49 7.15 -14.60
C GLY A 421 -5.24 6.21 -13.41
N THR A 422 -4.89 6.76 -12.25
CA THR A 422 -4.83 6.06 -10.95
C THR A 422 -5.76 6.73 -9.93
N ASN A 423 -6.15 5.98 -8.89
CA ASN A 423 -7.13 6.42 -7.89
C ASN A 423 -6.55 6.63 -6.48
N GLY A 424 -5.39 6.05 -6.15
CA GLY A 424 -4.72 6.24 -4.86
C GLY A 424 -5.62 6.07 -3.63
N VAL A 425 -6.52 5.08 -3.60
CA VAL A 425 -7.54 4.96 -2.54
C VAL A 425 -6.91 4.69 -1.17
N TYR A 426 -5.86 3.88 -1.14
CA TYR A 426 -5.06 3.60 0.05
C TYR A 426 -3.57 3.74 -0.23
N SER A 427 -2.80 4.05 0.81
CA SER A 427 -1.35 4.08 0.76
C SER A 427 -0.76 2.79 1.36
N MET A 428 0.44 2.43 0.91
CA MET A 428 1.30 1.52 1.66
C MET A 428 1.79 2.22 2.93
N VAL A 429 1.97 1.46 4.02
CA VAL A 429 2.58 2.03 5.23
C VAL A 429 4.04 2.43 4.98
N ASN A 430 4.43 3.61 5.45
CA ASN A 430 5.81 4.08 5.48
C ASN A 430 6.64 3.21 6.44
N LEU A 431 7.57 2.46 5.88
CA LEU A 431 8.58 1.70 6.59
C LEU A 431 9.97 2.30 6.38
N ASP A 432 10.13 3.52 5.87
CA ASP A 432 11.44 4.12 5.56
C ASP A 432 12.07 4.81 6.79
N GLU A 433 11.33 4.94 7.90
CA GLU A 433 11.81 5.58 9.11
C GLU A 433 11.39 4.87 10.41
N ALA A 434 12.24 4.99 11.43
CA ALA A 434 12.03 4.35 12.73
C ALA A 434 10.75 4.81 13.43
N LYS A 435 10.39 6.10 13.32
CA LYS A 435 9.18 6.66 13.93
C LYS A 435 7.94 5.96 13.39
N SER A 436 7.81 5.86 12.06
CA SER A 436 6.63 5.24 11.43
C SER A 436 6.51 3.76 11.76
N VAL A 437 7.62 3.00 11.69
CA VAL A 437 7.65 1.58 12.10
C VAL A 437 7.22 1.40 13.55
N ASN A 438 7.64 2.29 14.45
CA ASN A 438 7.30 2.24 15.86
C ASN A 438 5.81 2.53 16.14
N TYR A 439 5.21 3.51 15.42
CA TYR A 439 3.76 3.76 15.48
C TYR A 439 2.94 2.61 14.87
N TRP A 440 3.40 2.06 13.75
CA TRP A 440 2.75 0.90 13.13
C TRP A 440 2.75 -0.33 14.04
N ALA A 441 3.90 -0.63 14.65
CA ALA A 441 4.03 -1.72 15.62
C ALA A 441 3.10 -1.51 16.83
N ALA A 442 3.02 -0.28 17.37
CA ALA A 442 2.14 0.03 18.48
C ALA A 442 0.64 -0.13 18.13
N ALA A 443 0.24 0.25 16.91
CA ALA A 443 -1.13 0.05 16.43
C ALA A 443 -1.50 -1.43 16.32
N LEU A 444 -0.60 -2.23 15.75
CA LEU A 444 -0.78 -3.69 15.63
C LEU A 444 -0.79 -4.37 17.01
N ASP A 445 0.07 -3.94 17.94
CA ASP A 445 0.12 -4.47 19.31
C ASP A 445 -1.15 -4.11 20.10
N PHE A 446 -1.66 -2.88 19.95
CA PHE A 446 -2.95 -2.48 20.53
C PHE A 446 -4.09 -3.36 20.03
N MET A 447 -4.23 -3.53 18.70
CA MET A 447 -5.29 -4.38 18.13
C MET A 447 -5.14 -5.85 18.54
N ALA A 448 -3.91 -6.37 18.58
CA ALA A 448 -3.65 -7.75 18.99
C ALA A 448 -4.00 -7.97 20.47
N SER A 449 -3.56 -7.06 21.35
CA SER A 449 -3.83 -7.16 22.79
C SER A 449 -5.33 -7.03 23.11
N ARG A 450 -6.06 -6.18 22.38
CA ARG A 450 -7.48 -5.94 22.62
C ARG A 450 -8.39 -7.08 22.13
N TYR A 451 -8.05 -7.73 21.01
CA TYR A 451 -8.96 -8.62 20.30
C TYR A 451 -8.55 -10.09 20.24
N SER A 452 -7.53 -10.50 21.00
CA SER A 452 -7.10 -11.92 21.05
C SER A 452 -7.78 -12.73 22.16
N ASP A 453 -8.18 -12.10 23.26
CA ASP A 453 -8.65 -12.77 24.48
C ASP A 453 -10.19 -12.82 24.63
N GLY A 454 -10.93 -12.17 23.73
CA GLY A 454 -12.39 -12.16 23.72
C GLY A 454 -13.07 -11.23 24.72
N THR A 455 -12.30 -10.47 25.52
CA THR A 455 -12.86 -9.48 26.46
C THR A 455 -13.56 -8.31 25.75
N HIS A 456 -13.11 -8.00 24.53
CA HIS A 456 -13.67 -6.94 23.68
C HIS A 456 -14.20 -7.51 22.34
N GLY A 457 -14.56 -8.80 22.33
CA GLY A 457 -14.77 -9.56 21.09
C GLY A 457 -13.45 -10.08 20.51
N ARG A 458 -13.52 -10.80 19.38
CA ARG A 458 -12.35 -11.47 18.78
C ARG A 458 -12.14 -11.12 17.32
N ILE A 459 -10.88 -10.99 16.95
CA ILE A 459 -10.40 -11.01 15.56
C ILE A 459 -9.54 -12.25 15.36
N HIS A 460 -9.84 -13.03 14.33
CA HIS A 460 -9.23 -14.36 14.10
C HIS A 460 -8.21 -14.34 12.96
N ARG A 461 -8.44 -13.51 11.93
CA ARG A 461 -7.58 -13.39 10.76
C ARG A 461 -7.33 -11.92 10.46
N TYR A 462 -6.16 -11.61 9.93
CA TYR A 462 -5.72 -10.24 9.68
C TYR A 462 -5.25 -10.10 8.25
N VAL A 463 -5.72 -9.05 7.59
CA VAL A 463 -5.32 -8.59 6.27
C VAL A 463 -4.71 -7.21 6.49
N LEU A 464 -3.49 -6.99 6.03
CA LEU A 464 -2.88 -5.65 6.01
C LEU A 464 -2.86 -5.17 4.57
N HIS A 465 -3.23 -3.91 4.37
CA HIS A 465 -3.36 -3.27 3.06
C HIS A 465 -4.53 -3.83 2.25
N ASN A 466 -4.67 -3.40 0.99
CA ASN A 466 -5.72 -3.88 0.09
C ASN A 466 -5.17 -4.10 -1.32
N GLU A 467 -5.68 -5.13 -2.02
CA GLU A 467 -5.41 -5.41 -3.45
C GLU A 467 -3.99 -5.07 -3.91
N ILE A 468 -3.01 -5.70 -3.26
CA ILE A 468 -1.61 -5.27 -3.34
C ILE A 468 -1.01 -5.48 -4.72
N ASP A 469 -1.63 -6.27 -5.58
CA ASP A 469 -1.22 -6.44 -6.97
C ASP A 469 -1.55 -5.23 -7.86
N ASP A 470 -2.44 -4.33 -7.45
CA ASP A 470 -2.71 -3.04 -8.11
C ASP A 470 -2.38 -1.85 -7.18
N PRO A 471 -1.09 -1.69 -6.80
CA PRO A 471 -0.66 -0.71 -5.79
C PRO A 471 -1.07 0.72 -6.11
N SER A 472 -1.02 1.14 -7.38
CA SER A 472 -1.36 2.52 -7.77
C SER A 472 -2.80 2.91 -7.40
N ASN A 473 -3.70 1.93 -7.28
CA ASN A 473 -5.08 2.17 -6.89
C ASN A 473 -5.34 1.83 -5.41
N TRP A 474 -4.73 0.77 -4.88
CA TRP A 474 -5.18 0.18 -3.59
C TRP A 474 -4.11 -0.04 -2.53
N ASN A 475 -2.83 0.18 -2.84
CA ASN A 475 -1.73 0.09 -1.87
C ASN A 475 -0.53 0.95 -2.30
N ASN A 476 -0.76 2.25 -2.39
CA ASN A 476 0.08 3.14 -3.17
C ASN A 476 1.40 3.48 -2.47
N ILE A 477 2.49 3.24 -3.21
CA ILE A 477 3.90 3.43 -2.85
C ILE A 477 4.65 4.20 -3.97
N GLY A 478 3.90 4.87 -4.85
CA GLY A 478 4.37 5.27 -6.17
C GLY A 478 4.70 4.07 -7.07
N TYR A 479 5.25 4.34 -8.25
CA TYR A 479 5.77 3.26 -9.09
C TYR A 479 7.00 2.62 -8.43
N LYS A 480 7.02 1.29 -8.39
CA LYS A 480 8.19 0.48 -7.99
C LYS A 480 8.31 -0.70 -8.96
N PRO A 481 9.49 -1.34 -9.07
CA PRO A 481 9.59 -2.68 -9.64
C PRO A 481 8.98 -3.73 -8.70
N LEU A 482 8.54 -4.87 -9.27
CA LEU A 482 7.87 -5.95 -8.53
C LEU A 482 8.70 -6.43 -7.33
N GLU A 483 9.99 -6.66 -7.53
CA GLU A 483 10.91 -7.20 -6.53
C GLU A 483 11.03 -6.28 -5.31
N TYR A 484 11.20 -4.98 -5.55
CA TYR A 484 11.23 -3.98 -4.48
C TYR A 484 9.91 -3.95 -3.72
N TYR A 485 8.80 -3.89 -4.45
CA TYR A 485 7.48 -3.80 -3.86
C TYR A 485 7.13 -5.01 -3.00
N VAL A 486 7.39 -6.23 -3.48
CA VAL A 486 7.08 -7.45 -2.72
C VAL A 486 7.99 -7.60 -1.49
N ASP A 487 9.28 -7.23 -1.55
CA ASP A 487 10.15 -7.17 -0.36
C ASP A 487 9.57 -6.21 0.68
N TYR A 488 9.20 -4.99 0.25
CA TYR A 488 8.62 -3.96 1.10
C TYR A 488 7.32 -4.40 1.77
N PHE A 489 6.38 -4.94 0.99
CA PHE A 489 5.12 -5.49 1.50
C PHE A 489 5.36 -6.65 2.47
N THR A 490 6.30 -7.55 2.15
CA THR A 490 6.65 -8.70 3.00
C THR A 490 7.10 -8.25 4.39
N LYS A 491 7.90 -7.17 4.49
CA LYS A 491 8.30 -6.61 5.79
C LYS A 491 7.08 -6.19 6.61
N SER A 492 6.11 -5.51 5.99
CA SER A 492 4.88 -5.05 6.67
C SER A 492 4.04 -6.21 7.23
N ILE A 493 3.76 -7.23 6.42
CA ILE A 493 2.97 -8.39 6.88
C ILE A 493 3.72 -9.25 7.90
N ARG A 494 5.07 -9.26 7.87
CA ARG A 494 5.89 -9.93 8.89
C ARG A 494 5.83 -9.19 10.22
N ILE A 495 5.86 -7.85 10.24
CA ILE A 495 5.64 -7.06 11.45
C ILE A 495 4.30 -7.44 12.08
N GLY A 496 3.22 -7.42 11.29
CA GLY A 496 1.89 -7.83 11.74
C GLY A 496 1.86 -9.25 12.29
N HIS A 497 2.36 -10.21 11.52
CA HIS A 497 2.42 -11.61 11.95
C HIS A 497 3.14 -11.74 13.30
N ASN A 498 4.35 -11.19 13.41
CA ASN A 498 5.19 -11.39 14.59
C ASN A 498 4.58 -10.75 15.83
N ILE A 499 3.99 -9.56 15.70
CA ILE A 499 3.34 -8.88 16.82
C ILE A 499 2.10 -9.65 17.26
N ILE A 500 1.19 -9.95 16.33
CA ILE A 500 -0.09 -10.60 16.65
C ILE A 500 0.14 -12.01 17.19
N ARG A 501 1.18 -12.71 16.72
CA ARG A 501 1.52 -14.07 17.18
C ARG A 501 1.81 -14.16 18.68
N GLN A 502 2.25 -13.07 19.30
CA GLN A 502 2.46 -13.01 20.75
C GLN A 502 1.15 -13.15 21.53
N TYR A 503 0.04 -12.72 20.94
CA TYR A 503 -1.30 -12.68 21.56
C TYR A 503 -2.22 -13.79 21.04
N ASN A 504 -2.05 -14.20 19.78
CA ASN A 504 -2.86 -15.22 19.12
C ASN A 504 -1.98 -16.31 18.49
N PRO A 505 -1.90 -17.52 19.09
CA PRO A 505 -1.10 -18.64 18.58
C PRO A 505 -1.75 -19.33 17.38
N HIS A 506 -2.81 -18.76 16.82
CA HIS A 506 -3.49 -19.22 15.61
C HIS A 506 -3.52 -18.16 14.50
N VAL A 507 -2.86 -17.01 14.70
CA VAL A 507 -2.84 -15.94 13.70
C VAL A 507 -2.44 -16.46 12.32
N GLN A 508 -3.19 -16.01 11.32
CA GLN A 508 -2.86 -16.15 9.92
C GLN A 508 -2.99 -14.77 9.26
N MET A 509 -1.94 -14.35 8.56
CA MET A 509 -1.95 -13.11 7.77
C MET A 509 -2.44 -13.42 6.35
N LEU A 510 -3.52 -12.82 5.91
CA LEU A 510 -4.03 -13.00 4.55
C LEU A 510 -3.48 -11.88 3.65
N VAL A 511 -2.93 -12.26 2.50
CA VAL A 511 -2.39 -11.34 1.49
C VAL A 511 -3.52 -10.96 0.53
N PRO A 512 -3.99 -9.69 0.53
CA PRO A 512 -5.14 -9.27 -0.27
C PRO A 512 -4.75 -9.00 -1.72
N VAL A 513 -5.38 -9.66 -2.67
CA VAL A 513 -5.08 -9.57 -4.11
C VAL A 513 -6.34 -9.64 -4.98
N THR A 514 -6.30 -8.99 -6.14
CA THR A 514 -7.37 -9.02 -7.14
C THR A 514 -7.46 -10.37 -7.87
N GLN A 515 -8.42 -10.47 -8.79
CA GLN A 515 -8.58 -11.58 -9.73
C GLN A 515 -7.47 -11.68 -10.80
N SER A 516 -6.49 -10.77 -10.86
CA SER A 516 -5.45 -10.71 -11.91
C SER A 516 -4.32 -11.76 -11.76
N TRP A 517 -4.66 -13.05 -11.87
CA TRP A 517 -3.75 -14.18 -11.68
C TRP A 517 -2.43 -14.10 -12.48
N ASN A 518 -2.50 -14.06 -13.82
CA ASN A 518 -1.35 -13.84 -14.71
C ASN A 518 -1.49 -12.57 -15.55
N ARG A 519 -2.51 -11.74 -15.29
CA ARG A 519 -2.66 -10.44 -15.94
C ARG A 519 -1.68 -9.44 -15.32
N GLU A 520 -1.04 -8.64 -16.15
CA GLU A 520 -0.22 -7.51 -15.73
C GLU A 520 -0.48 -6.28 -16.60
N VAL A 521 -0.36 -5.09 -16.01
CA VAL A 521 -0.37 -3.81 -16.72
C VAL A 521 0.71 -2.91 -16.14
N ILE A 522 1.86 -2.90 -16.80
CA ILE A 522 3.02 -2.12 -16.37
C ILE A 522 3.22 -0.92 -17.31
N LYS A 523 3.22 0.28 -16.75
CA LYS A 523 3.66 1.51 -17.39
C LYS A 523 4.74 2.13 -16.50
N PRO A 524 6.03 1.90 -16.81
CA PRO A 524 7.13 2.37 -15.96
C PRO A 524 7.01 3.84 -15.59
N GLY A 525 7.20 4.16 -14.31
CA GLY A 525 7.07 5.52 -13.77
C GLY A 525 5.63 6.02 -13.58
N ILE A 526 4.62 5.30 -14.07
CA ILE A 526 3.21 5.73 -14.00
C ILE A 526 2.38 4.77 -13.16
N ARG A 527 2.33 3.49 -13.53
CA ARG A 527 1.50 2.50 -12.82
C ARG A 527 2.03 1.09 -12.96
N ALA A 528 1.77 0.28 -11.96
CA ALA A 528 2.00 -1.15 -11.99
C ALA A 528 0.75 -1.89 -11.51
N GLU A 529 0.25 -2.82 -12.32
CA GLU A 529 -0.63 -3.92 -11.93
C GLU A 529 0.17 -5.20 -12.16
N TYR A 530 0.56 -5.89 -11.10
CA TYR A 530 1.40 -7.08 -11.14
C TYR A 530 0.55 -8.35 -11.26
N ALA A 531 1.08 -9.36 -11.95
CA ALA A 531 0.49 -10.68 -11.90
C ALA A 531 0.56 -11.26 -10.48
N VAL A 532 -0.60 -11.62 -9.92
CA VAL A 532 -0.74 -12.19 -8.58
C VAL A 532 0.13 -13.44 -8.39
N LYS A 533 0.25 -14.29 -9.42
CA LYS A 533 1.13 -15.48 -9.40
C LYS A 533 2.60 -15.12 -9.17
N LYS A 534 3.08 -14.00 -9.73
CA LYS A 534 4.47 -13.54 -9.54
C LYS A 534 4.72 -13.06 -8.10
N ILE A 535 3.75 -12.36 -7.50
CA ILE A 535 3.82 -11.90 -6.10
C ILE A 535 3.94 -13.10 -5.16
N PHE A 536 3.04 -14.09 -5.26
CA PHE A 536 3.13 -15.28 -4.41
C PHE A 536 4.40 -16.11 -4.67
N GLY A 537 4.88 -16.14 -5.92
CA GLY A 537 6.16 -16.76 -6.25
C GLY A 537 7.35 -16.12 -5.52
N LEU A 538 7.40 -14.78 -5.44
CA LEU A 538 8.42 -14.07 -4.68
C LEU A 538 8.24 -14.21 -3.18
N LEU A 539 6.99 -14.14 -2.67
CA LEU A 539 6.71 -14.31 -1.24
C LEU A 539 7.09 -15.72 -0.75
N ASN A 540 6.84 -16.76 -1.54
CA ASN A 540 7.32 -18.13 -1.25
C ASN A 540 8.85 -18.20 -1.20
N GLN A 541 9.55 -17.57 -2.16
CA GLN A 541 11.02 -17.54 -2.18
C GLN A 541 11.58 -16.81 -0.95
N LEU A 542 11.03 -15.64 -0.60
CA LEU A 542 11.40 -14.90 0.62
C LEU A 542 11.12 -15.72 1.88
N SER A 543 9.98 -16.40 1.94
CA SER A 543 9.63 -17.28 3.07
C SER A 543 10.61 -18.43 3.22
N ALA A 544 10.95 -19.11 2.12
CA ALA A 544 11.93 -20.20 2.13
C ALA A 544 13.34 -19.70 2.50
N LYS A 545 13.73 -18.52 2.00
CA LYS A 545 15.09 -17.99 2.18
C LYS A 545 15.33 -17.38 3.56
N GLU A 546 14.36 -16.64 4.09
CA GLU A 546 14.54 -15.78 5.26
C GLU A 546 13.78 -16.23 6.52
N GLY A 547 13.07 -17.35 6.45
CA GLY A 547 12.27 -17.91 7.54
C GLY A 547 10.78 -17.82 7.22
N ASP A 548 10.14 -18.99 7.14
CA ASP A 548 8.73 -19.09 6.77
C ASP A 548 7.81 -18.69 7.94
N PHE A 549 6.68 -18.07 7.63
CA PHE A 549 5.66 -17.62 8.57
C PHE A 549 4.25 -17.90 8.01
N TYR A 550 3.25 -17.95 8.88
CA TYR A 550 1.93 -18.46 8.50
C TYR A 550 1.05 -17.37 7.85
N TRP A 551 1.33 -17.10 6.58
CA TRP A 551 0.47 -16.32 5.69
C TRP A 551 -0.45 -17.20 4.83
N GLY A 552 -1.53 -16.61 4.29
CA GLY A 552 -2.48 -17.19 3.34
C GLY A 552 -2.93 -16.19 2.27
N MET A 553 -3.92 -16.55 1.47
CA MET A 553 -4.45 -15.69 0.39
C MET A 553 -5.77 -15.05 0.81
N GLY A 554 -5.88 -13.73 0.70
CA GLY A 554 -7.16 -13.02 0.65
C GLY A 554 -7.44 -12.66 -0.81
N TYR A 555 -8.25 -13.46 -1.50
CA TYR A 555 -8.38 -13.37 -2.96
C TYR A 555 -9.73 -12.74 -3.36
N HIS A 556 -9.72 -11.75 -4.25
CA HIS A 556 -10.92 -11.07 -4.74
C HIS A 556 -11.27 -11.63 -6.13
N SER A 557 -11.88 -12.82 -6.17
CA SER A 557 -12.36 -13.53 -7.37
C SER A 557 -13.63 -12.94 -7.98
N TYR A 558 -13.70 -11.61 -8.11
CA TYR A 558 -14.79 -10.96 -8.81
C TYR A 558 -14.94 -11.50 -10.24
N PRO A 559 -16.17 -11.74 -10.71
CA PRO A 559 -16.43 -12.02 -12.12
C PRO A 559 -15.88 -10.93 -13.03
N GLN A 560 -15.59 -11.29 -14.28
CA GLN A 560 -15.00 -10.33 -15.20
C GLN A 560 -15.96 -9.15 -15.44
N LYS A 561 -15.48 -7.92 -15.18
CA LYS A 561 -16.28 -6.68 -15.20
C LYS A 561 -17.48 -6.73 -14.24
N PHE A 562 -17.40 -7.50 -13.15
CA PHE A 562 -18.45 -7.69 -12.14
C PHE A 562 -19.75 -8.29 -12.70
N ASN A 563 -19.72 -8.92 -13.88
CA ASN A 563 -20.88 -9.53 -14.52
C ASN A 563 -21.33 -10.77 -13.73
N SER A 564 -22.62 -10.89 -13.44
CA SER A 564 -23.17 -12.03 -12.69
C SER A 564 -23.06 -13.37 -13.45
N ARG A 565 -22.91 -13.38 -14.77
CA ARG A 565 -22.71 -14.61 -15.56
C ARG A 565 -21.24 -15.08 -15.54
N THR A 566 -20.67 -15.30 -14.36
CA THR A 566 -19.24 -15.64 -14.19
C THR A 566 -18.81 -16.89 -14.97
N TRP A 567 -19.71 -17.87 -15.16
CA TRP A 567 -19.44 -19.07 -15.96
C TRP A 567 -19.06 -18.77 -17.42
N GLU A 568 -19.37 -17.57 -17.91
CA GLU A 568 -19.02 -17.07 -19.25
C GLU A 568 -17.74 -16.24 -19.29
N ASP A 569 -17.04 -16.05 -18.17
CA ASP A 569 -15.83 -15.21 -18.09
C ASP A 569 -14.74 -15.71 -19.08
N PRO A 570 -14.37 -14.91 -20.11
CA PRO A 570 -13.49 -15.37 -21.17
C PRO A 570 -12.02 -15.48 -20.75
N ASP A 571 -11.56 -14.62 -19.84
CA ASP A 571 -10.16 -14.62 -19.36
C ASP A 571 -9.92 -15.63 -18.22
N ALA A 572 -10.98 -16.28 -17.72
CA ALA A 572 -10.96 -17.33 -16.70
C ALA A 572 -11.04 -18.71 -17.35
N THR A 573 -9.86 -19.33 -17.49
CA THR A 573 -9.64 -20.65 -18.09
C THR A 573 -9.21 -21.65 -17.02
N PHE A 574 -9.48 -22.94 -17.24
CA PHE A 574 -9.09 -24.02 -16.31
C PHE A 574 -7.62 -24.42 -16.49
N SER A 575 -6.71 -23.46 -16.32
CA SER A 575 -5.26 -23.64 -16.44
C SER A 575 -4.53 -22.79 -15.40
N MET A 576 -3.40 -23.27 -14.88
CA MET A 576 -2.50 -22.48 -14.03
C MET A 576 -1.90 -21.25 -14.74
N ASN A 577 -2.05 -21.17 -16.06
CA ASN A 577 -1.65 -20.03 -16.92
C ASN A 577 -2.83 -19.11 -17.28
N THR A 578 -3.99 -19.29 -16.64
CA THR A 578 -5.14 -18.42 -16.83
C THR A 578 -4.81 -16.96 -16.51
N ARG A 579 -5.44 -16.02 -17.21
CA ARG A 579 -5.20 -14.59 -16.99
C ARG A 579 -5.85 -14.12 -15.69
N MET A 580 -7.07 -14.57 -15.43
CA MET A 580 -7.84 -14.23 -14.24
C MET A 580 -8.33 -15.47 -13.51
N VAL A 581 -8.46 -15.38 -12.19
CA VAL A 581 -9.23 -16.36 -11.42
C VAL A 581 -10.49 -15.71 -10.87
N THR A 582 -11.62 -16.03 -11.49
CA THR A 582 -12.96 -15.61 -11.04
C THR A 582 -13.66 -16.78 -10.36
N PHE A 583 -14.93 -16.61 -9.99
CA PHE A 583 -15.71 -17.75 -9.52
C PHE A 583 -15.72 -18.92 -10.51
N LYS A 584 -15.60 -18.68 -11.82
CA LYS A 584 -15.58 -19.72 -12.86
C LYS A 584 -14.53 -20.82 -12.64
N ASN A 585 -13.31 -20.46 -12.26
CA ASN A 585 -12.14 -21.35 -12.29
C ASN A 585 -11.38 -21.38 -10.95
N LEU A 586 -12.09 -21.31 -9.83
CA LEU A 586 -11.54 -21.39 -8.47
C LEU A 586 -10.67 -22.64 -8.22
N GLU A 587 -10.81 -23.68 -9.03
CA GLU A 587 -9.94 -24.87 -9.01
C GLU A 587 -8.46 -24.53 -9.20
N VAL A 588 -8.14 -23.40 -9.85
CA VAL A 588 -6.77 -22.90 -9.98
C VAL A 588 -6.19 -22.55 -8.60
N LEU A 589 -6.99 -21.90 -7.75
CA LEU A 589 -6.61 -21.56 -6.38
C LEU A 589 -6.47 -22.82 -5.52
N ASP A 590 -7.41 -23.77 -5.66
CA ASP A 590 -7.38 -25.04 -4.95
C ASP A 590 -6.12 -25.87 -5.30
N LYS A 591 -5.82 -26.00 -6.59
CA LYS A 591 -4.60 -26.67 -7.07
C LYS A 591 -3.33 -25.95 -6.57
N TRP A 592 -3.32 -24.62 -6.58
CA TRP A 592 -2.20 -23.84 -6.05
C TRP A 592 -1.97 -24.14 -4.56
N ALA A 593 -3.03 -24.10 -3.73
CA ALA A 593 -2.93 -24.33 -2.29
C ALA A 593 -2.43 -25.73 -1.93
N LYS A 594 -2.78 -26.73 -2.75
CA LYS A 594 -2.39 -28.13 -2.59
C LYS A 594 -0.99 -28.46 -3.12
N THR A 595 -0.32 -27.51 -3.78
CA THR A 595 1.05 -27.71 -4.26
C THR A 595 2.04 -27.54 -3.11
N PRO A 596 2.92 -28.52 -2.80
CA PRO A 596 3.81 -28.48 -1.63
C PRO A 596 4.71 -27.22 -1.54
N ALA A 597 5.17 -26.71 -2.68
CA ALA A 597 5.98 -25.49 -2.74
C ALA A 597 5.26 -24.22 -2.24
N ASN A 598 3.92 -24.26 -2.14
CA ASN A 598 3.08 -23.16 -1.67
C ASN A 598 2.60 -23.36 -0.23
N MET A 599 2.85 -24.51 0.38
CA MET A 599 2.44 -24.82 1.75
C MET A 599 3.36 -24.16 2.78
N TYR A 600 2.81 -23.77 3.93
CA TYR A 600 3.58 -23.35 5.08
C TYR A 600 4.45 -24.50 5.56
N LYS A 601 5.77 -24.26 5.60
CA LYS A 601 6.81 -25.26 5.89
C LYS A 601 6.68 -26.54 5.05
N GLY A 602 6.16 -26.41 3.82
CA GLY A 602 5.94 -27.53 2.90
C GLY A 602 4.93 -28.60 3.37
N THR A 603 4.24 -28.38 4.49
CA THR A 603 3.43 -29.42 5.16
C THR A 603 2.02 -28.97 5.52
N LYS A 604 1.80 -27.68 5.77
CA LYS A 604 0.49 -27.13 6.12
C LYS A 604 -0.04 -26.26 5.00
N GLN A 605 -1.21 -26.60 4.46
CA GLN A 605 -1.88 -25.78 3.45
C GLN A 605 -2.04 -24.34 3.92
N ARG A 606 -1.78 -23.39 3.03
CA ARG A 606 -2.11 -21.99 3.25
C ARG A 606 -3.56 -21.79 2.86
N ASN A 607 -4.41 -21.46 3.83
CA ASN A 607 -5.83 -21.27 3.57
C ASN A 607 -6.05 -20.08 2.63
N ILE A 608 -7.00 -20.25 1.72
CA ILE A 608 -7.49 -19.21 0.83
C ILE A 608 -8.83 -18.72 1.37
N TRP A 609 -8.97 -17.42 1.51
CA TRP A 609 -10.20 -16.75 1.87
C TRP A 609 -10.58 -15.88 0.68
N LEU A 610 -11.79 -16.03 0.18
CA LEU A 610 -12.31 -15.08 -0.79
C LEU A 610 -12.83 -13.88 0.00
N THR A 611 -11.96 -12.89 0.25
CA THR A 611 -12.15 -11.86 1.30
C THR A 611 -13.12 -10.74 0.92
N GLU A 612 -13.30 -10.46 -0.37
CA GLU A 612 -14.19 -9.43 -0.87
C GLU A 612 -14.68 -9.82 -2.27
N ASN A 613 -15.89 -10.38 -2.36
CA ASN A 613 -16.35 -11.02 -3.60
C ASN A 613 -17.86 -10.88 -3.80
N GLY A 614 -18.31 -10.72 -5.04
CA GLY A 614 -19.73 -10.68 -5.36
C GLY A 614 -19.94 -10.48 -6.85
N SER A 615 -21.17 -10.13 -7.24
CA SER A 615 -21.46 -9.71 -8.60
C SER A 615 -22.53 -8.62 -8.64
N SER A 616 -22.51 -7.80 -9.69
CA SER A 616 -23.31 -6.58 -9.77
C SER A 616 -24.63 -6.78 -10.49
N THR A 617 -25.68 -6.12 -9.99
CA THR A 617 -27.00 -5.99 -10.64
C THR A 617 -27.22 -4.54 -11.09
N SER A 618 -26.57 -4.13 -12.18
CA SER A 618 -26.54 -2.71 -12.59
C SER A 618 -27.91 -2.09 -12.88
N THR A 619 -28.94 -2.88 -13.20
CA THR A 619 -30.27 -2.39 -13.62
C THR A 619 -31.45 -2.88 -12.78
N TYR A 620 -31.23 -3.72 -11.75
CA TYR A 620 -32.28 -4.39 -10.94
C TYR A 620 -33.42 -5.05 -11.73
N THR A 621 -33.21 -5.38 -13.01
CA THR A 621 -34.20 -6.16 -13.76
C THR A 621 -34.32 -7.55 -13.15
N GLU A 622 -35.49 -8.19 -13.28
CA GLU A 622 -35.71 -9.56 -12.82
C GLU A 622 -34.63 -10.51 -13.32
N GLN A 623 -34.22 -10.38 -14.58
CA GLN A 623 -33.13 -11.16 -15.16
C GLN A 623 -31.80 -10.90 -14.45
N SER A 624 -31.41 -9.63 -14.22
CA SER A 624 -30.15 -9.31 -13.54
C SER A 624 -30.13 -9.83 -12.09
N LEU A 625 -31.25 -9.73 -11.37
CA LEU A 625 -31.39 -10.26 -10.01
C LEU A 625 -31.30 -11.78 -9.99
N LYS A 626 -31.92 -12.45 -10.98
CA LYS A 626 -31.85 -13.90 -11.16
C LYS A 626 -30.42 -14.36 -11.47
N GLU A 627 -29.69 -13.62 -12.30
CA GLU A 627 -28.30 -13.91 -12.63
C GLU A 627 -27.37 -13.71 -11.43
N GLN A 628 -27.56 -12.66 -10.62
CA GLN A 628 -26.78 -12.47 -9.38
C GLN A 628 -27.04 -13.61 -8.39
N ALA A 629 -28.29 -14.06 -8.25
CA ALA A 629 -28.63 -15.20 -7.41
C ALA A 629 -28.01 -16.51 -7.93
N ALA A 630 -28.00 -16.72 -9.25
CA ALA A 630 -27.30 -17.85 -9.87
C ALA A 630 -25.78 -17.78 -9.63
N CYS A 631 -25.17 -16.59 -9.70
CA CYS A 631 -23.77 -16.37 -9.38
C CYS A 631 -23.44 -16.72 -7.92
N ALA A 632 -24.28 -16.27 -6.98
CA ALA A 632 -24.15 -16.60 -5.56
C ALA A 632 -24.22 -18.11 -5.32
N ALA A 633 -25.18 -18.80 -5.95
CA ALA A 633 -25.30 -20.26 -5.85
C ALA A 633 -24.06 -20.96 -6.44
N TYR A 634 -23.62 -20.53 -7.61
CA TYR A 634 -22.43 -21.05 -8.29
C TYR A 634 -21.17 -20.92 -7.42
N ALA A 635 -20.94 -19.75 -6.82
CA ALA A 635 -19.79 -19.50 -5.94
C ALA A 635 -19.81 -20.41 -4.69
N LEU A 636 -20.95 -20.46 -3.97
CA LEU A 636 -21.09 -21.27 -2.75
C LEU A 636 -20.91 -22.77 -3.05
N LYS A 637 -21.55 -23.29 -4.10
CA LYS A 637 -21.44 -24.71 -4.49
C LYS A 637 -20.06 -25.09 -5.03
N LYS A 638 -19.29 -24.13 -5.56
CA LYS A 638 -17.87 -24.35 -5.88
C LYS A 638 -17.02 -24.43 -4.63
N VAL A 639 -17.10 -23.43 -3.75
CA VAL A 639 -16.25 -23.39 -2.54
C VAL A 639 -16.48 -24.62 -1.66
N GLU A 640 -17.71 -25.10 -1.56
CA GLU A 640 -18.06 -26.36 -0.88
C GLU A 640 -17.21 -27.57 -1.32
N GLN A 641 -16.83 -27.62 -2.60
CA GLN A 641 -16.12 -28.74 -3.21
C GLN A 641 -14.60 -28.52 -3.26
N LEU A 642 -14.10 -27.34 -2.87
CA LEU A 642 -12.70 -26.93 -3.03
C LEU A 642 -12.04 -26.68 -1.68
N SER A 643 -11.45 -27.74 -1.12
CA SER A 643 -10.81 -27.73 0.21
C SER A 643 -9.63 -26.75 0.37
N GLY A 644 -9.11 -26.21 -0.74
CA GLY A 644 -8.16 -25.09 -0.77
C GLY A 644 -8.72 -23.79 -0.19
N ILE A 645 -10.03 -23.59 -0.34
CA ILE A 645 -10.75 -22.36 -0.05
C ILE A 645 -11.60 -22.57 1.21
N GLN A 646 -11.36 -21.72 2.21
CA GLN A 646 -11.96 -21.84 3.54
C GLN A 646 -13.33 -21.15 3.65
N THR A 647 -13.48 -20.03 2.93
CA THR A 647 -14.58 -19.09 3.10
C THR A 647 -14.78 -18.27 1.82
N VAL A 648 -16.04 -17.99 1.49
CA VAL A 648 -16.43 -16.87 0.63
C VAL A 648 -17.09 -15.78 1.45
N ILE A 649 -16.59 -14.55 1.31
CA ILE A 649 -17.16 -13.35 1.89
C ILE A 649 -17.89 -12.61 0.79
N TRP A 650 -19.22 -12.65 0.84
CA TRP A 650 -20.02 -11.84 -0.06
C TRP A 650 -19.89 -10.36 0.30
N HIS A 651 -19.37 -9.60 -0.66
CA HIS A 651 -19.40 -8.15 -0.69
C HIS A 651 -20.39 -7.73 -1.79
N ALA A 652 -21.41 -6.93 -1.49
CA ALA A 652 -21.66 -6.22 -0.23
C ALA A 652 -22.87 -6.80 0.54
N LEU A 653 -23.05 -6.39 1.80
CA LEU A 653 -24.34 -6.59 2.49
C LEU A 653 -25.46 -5.81 1.78
N THR A 654 -25.17 -4.59 1.34
CA THR A 654 -26.15 -3.62 0.82
C THR A 654 -25.54 -2.84 -0.34
N ASP A 655 -26.31 -2.62 -1.40
CA ASP A 655 -25.88 -1.75 -2.50
C ASP A 655 -25.58 -0.32 -2.02
N ASN A 656 -24.54 0.29 -2.57
CA ASN A 656 -24.12 1.64 -2.21
C ASN A 656 -23.70 2.48 -3.43
N ASN A 657 -23.44 3.77 -3.21
CA ASN A 657 -23.02 4.73 -4.25
C ASN A 657 -21.50 4.99 -4.27
N VAL A 658 -20.73 4.35 -3.39
CA VAL A 658 -19.33 4.69 -3.11
C VAL A 658 -18.38 3.86 -4.00
N GLU A 659 -18.79 2.67 -4.44
CA GLU A 659 -17.97 1.72 -5.22
C GLU A 659 -18.28 1.78 -6.73
N GLY A 660 -18.13 2.96 -7.34
CA GLY A 660 -18.30 3.10 -8.79
C GLY A 660 -19.73 2.80 -9.29
N ASN A 661 -20.74 2.97 -8.42
CA ASN A 661 -22.14 2.63 -8.67
C ASN A 661 -22.42 1.15 -8.98
N LEU A 662 -21.58 0.23 -8.50
CA LEU A 662 -21.87 -1.20 -8.53
C LEU A 662 -22.97 -1.56 -7.52
N ASN A 663 -23.88 -2.47 -7.91
CA ASN A 663 -24.94 -2.97 -7.04
C ASN A 663 -24.62 -4.42 -6.64
N LEU A 664 -23.66 -4.57 -5.72
CA LEU A 664 -23.12 -5.86 -5.25
C LEU A 664 -23.89 -6.47 -4.07
N GLY A 665 -24.77 -5.69 -3.44
CA GLY A 665 -25.49 -6.02 -2.22
C GLY A 665 -26.36 -7.26 -2.31
N LEU A 666 -26.50 -7.98 -1.19
CA LEU A 666 -27.60 -8.92 -0.95
C LEU A 666 -28.93 -8.17 -0.72
N HIS A 667 -28.85 -6.96 -0.19
CA HIS A 667 -29.96 -6.02 -0.09
C HIS A 667 -29.90 -4.95 -1.19
N TYR A 668 -31.07 -4.48 -1.62
CA TYR A 668 -31.19 -3.22 -2.35
C TYR A 668 -30.64 -2.06 -1.53
N ARG A 669 -30.40 -0.92 -2.19
CA ARG A 669 -29.99 0.32 -1.52
C ARG A 669 -30.98 0.70 -0.41
N LYS A 670 -30.47 1.32 0.65
CA LYS A 670 -31.29 1.76 1.80
C LYS A 670 -32.37 2.78 1.42
N ASP A 671 -32.19 3.46 0.30
CA ASP A 671 -33.11 4.46 -0.26
C ASP A 671 -33.83 3.96 -1.53
N HIS A 672 -33.77 2.65 -1.85
CA HIS A 672 -34.40 2.11 -3.04
C HIS A 672 -35.92 2.35 -3.05
N PRO A 673 -36.48 3.03 -4.07
CA PRO A 673 -37.91 3.33 -4.09
C PRO A 673 -38.78 2.08 -4.08
N GLY A 674 -39.77 2.03 -3.19
CA GLY A 674 -40.75 0.95 -3.08
C GLY A 674 -40.31 -0.27 -2.26
N ASP A 675 -39.00 -0.53 -2.16
CA ASP A 675 -38.45 -1.60 -1.31
C ASP A 675 -37.11 -1.19 -0.65
N PRO A 676 -37.12 -0.17 0.24
CA PRO A 676 -35.91 0.34 0.86
C PRO A 676 -35.21 -0.74 1.69
N TRP A 677 -33.94 -1.02 1.39
CA TRP A 677 -33.18 -2.09 2.03
C TRP A 677 -33.82 -3.49 1.90
N GLY A 678 -34.65 -3.70 0.88
CA GLY A 678 -35.28 -4.98 0.60
C GLY A 678 -34.28 -6.08 0.26
N LYS A 679 -34.70 -7.33 0.43
CA LYS A 679 -33.87 -8.52 0.19
C LYS A 679 -33.93 -8.91 -1.29
N LYS A 680 -32.78 -9.02 -1.95
CA LYS A 680 -32.69 -9.52 -3.32
C LYS A 680 -32.81 -11.05 -3.37
N PRO A 681 -33.07 -11.65 -4.55
CA PRO A 681 -33.04 -13.10 -4.72
C PRO A 681 -31.73 -13.76 -4.25
N SER A 682 -30.58 -13.09 -4.40
CA SER A 682 -29.28 -13.55 -3.90
C SER A 682 -29.22 -13.68 -2.38
N TRP A 683 -29.96 -12.85 -1.62
CA TRP A 683 -30.10 -12.98 -0.17
C TRP A 683 -30.74 -14.31 0.22
N TYR A 684 -31.78 -14.74 -0.51
CA TYR A 684 -32.46 -16.02 -0.24
C TYR A 684 -31.62 -17.23 -0.63
N VAL A 685 -30.77 -17.10 -1.66
CA VAL A 685 -29.75 -18.11 -1.99
C VAL A 685 -28.78 -18.27 -0.83
N TYR A 686 -28.22 -17.16 -0.33
CA TYR A 686 -27.37 -17.20 0.85
C TYR A 686 -28.13 -17.82 2.02
N GLN A 687 -29.30 -17.32 2.40
CA GLN A 687 -30.10 -17.89 3.50
C GLN A 687 -30.26 -19.41 3.41
N ALA A 688 -30.64 -19.93 2.23
CA ALA A 688 -30.95 -21.35 2.05
C ALA A 688 -29.72 -22.27 2.02
N TYR A 689 -28.54 -21.76 1.63
CA TYR A 689 -27.31 -22.54 1.55
C TYR A 689 -26.90 -23.11 2.93
N GLY A 690 -26.56 -24.40 2.95
CA GLY A 690 -26.24 -25.18 4.16
C GLY A 690 -27.46 -25.57 4.99
N THR A 691 -28.68 -25.44 4.45
CA THR A 691 -29.94 -25.77 5.16
C THR A 691 -30.74 -26.84 4.42
N ALA A 692 -31.77 -27.39 5.07
CA ALA A 692 -32.69 -28.34 4.45
C ALA A 692 -33.46 -27.77 3.22
N ASN A 693 -33.48 -26.45 3.04
CA ASN A 693 -34.13 -25.79 1.91
C ASN A 693 -33.18 -25.52 0.73
N GLU A 694 -31.89 -25.88 0.84
CA GLU A 694 -30.87 -25.53 -0.16
C GLU A 694 -31.28 -25.92 -1.58
N SER A 695 -31.50 -27.21 -1.86
CA SER A 695 -31.85 -27.69 -3.21
C SER A 695 -33.12 -27.03 -3.76
N LYS A 696 -34.13 -26.83 -2.90
CA LYS A 696 -35.39 -26.17 -3.30
C LYS A 696 -35.15 -24.74 -3.81
N VAL A 697 -34.18 -24.03 -3.25
CA VAL A 697 -33.88 -22.64 -3.61
C VAL A 697 -32.80 -22.55 -4.69
N LEU A 698 -31.74 -23.35 -4.59
CA LEU A 698 -30.58 -23.22 -5.47
C LEU A 698 -30.80 -23.92 -6.82
N ASP A 699 -31.45 -25.09 -6.88
CA ASP A 699 -31.49 -25.91 -8.11
C ASP A 699 -32.24 -25.23 -9.27
N GLN A 700 -33.11 -24.25 -8.97
CA GLN A 700 -33.77 -23.44 -10.00
C GLN A 700 -32.79 -22.62 -10.86
N TYR A 701 -31.55 -22.43 -10.39
CA TYR A 701 -30.51 -21.69 -11.10
C TYR A 701 -29.63 -22.57 -12.00
N LEU A 702 -29.71 -23.91 -11.92
CA LEU A 702 -28.98 -24.82 -12.81
C LEU A 702 -29.23 -24.51 -14.31
N PRO A 703 -30.48 -24.27 -14.77
CA PRO A 703 -30.74 -23.91 -16.17
C PRO A 703 -30.23 -22.50 -16.55
N VAL A 704 -30.06 -21.59 -15.58
CA VAL A 704 -29.51 -20.24 -15.82
C VAL A 704 -28.01 -20.33 -16.12
N ILE A 705 -27.32 -21.21 -15.40
CA ILE A 705 -25.89 -21.49 -15.53
C ILE A 705 -25.62 -22.35 -16.77
N GLY A 706 -26.57 -23.22 -17.17
CA GLY A 706 -26.45 -24.12 -18.31
C GLY A 706 -25.89 -25.50 -17.95
N VAL A 707 -26.11 -25.96 -16.72
CA VAL A 707 -25.70 -27.28 -16.21
C VAL A 707 -26.90 -28.10 -15.75
N SER A 708 -26.75 -29.42 -15.62
CA SER A 708 -27.83 -30.31 -15.16
C SER A 708 -27.76 -30.63 -13.67
N LYS A 709 -26.57 -30.53 -13.07
CA LYS A 709 -26.30 -30.78 -11.64
C LYS A 709 -25.07 -29.98 -11.18
N TRP A 710 -24.91 -29.79 -9.89
CA TRP A 710 -23.85 -28.94 -9.32
C TRP A 710 -22.44 -29.51 -9.51
N GLU A 711 -22.29 -30.82 -9.69
CA GLU A 711 -20.98 -31.44 -9.95
C GLU A 711 -20.43 -31.06 -11.33
N ASP A 712 -21.29 -30.66 -12.26
CA ASP A 712 -20.89 -30.29 -13.64
C ASP A 712 -20.11 -28.96 -13.68
N ILE A 713 -20.11 -28.17 -12.58
CA ILE A 713 -19.39 -26.89 -12.51
C ILE A 713 -17.91 -27.07 -12.12
N ILE A 714 -17.48 -28.27 -11.72
CA ILE A 714 -16.10 -28.56 -11.31
C ILE A 714 -15.30 -29.12 -12.49
N HIS A 715 -14.11 -28.55 -12.71
CA HIS A 715 -13.26 -28.89 -13.84
C HIS A 715 -11.82 -29.20 -13.43
N SER A 716 -11.15 -30.04 -14.22
CA SER A 716 -9.70 -30.28 -14.07
C SER A 716 -8.89 -29.06 -14.52
N VAL A 717 -7.83 -28.73 -13.78
CA VAL A 717 -6.92 -27.62 -14.12
C VAL A 717 -5.63 -28.15 -14.74
N SER A 718 -5.32 -27.72 -15.95
CA SER A 718 -4.04 -27.97 -16.60
C SER A 718 -2.91 -27.11 -16.00
N ASP A 719 -1.67 -27.53 -16.19
CA ASP A 719 -0.48 -26.74 -15.80
C ASP A 719 -0.23 -25.53 -16.72
#